data_AF-A0A4Q5RL84-F1
#
_entry.id   AF-A0A4Q5RL84-F1
#
_cell.length_a   1.000
_cell.length_b   1.000
_cell.length_c   1.000
_cell.angle_alpha   90.00
_cell.angle_beta   90.00
_cell.angle_gamma   90.00
#
_symmetry.space_group_name_H-M   'P 1'
#
loop_
_entity.id
_entity.type
_entity.pdbx_description
1 polymer ?
#
loop_
_entity_poly.entity_id
_entity_poly.type
_entity_poly.pdbx_seq_one_letter_code
_entity_poly.pdbx_strand_id
1 'polypeptide(L)'
;MDYRPKFKVRIVTAASLFDGHDAAINIMRRIMQSMGAEIIHLGHNRSVAEIVECAIEEDVQGIAITSYQGGHLEFFKYMKDLLDQNGCGHIKIFGGGGGTILPQEITDLHHYGITRIFSPDDGRRLGLEGMIESVIRACDFNLNGTVTLEPPVGRGIDTRKLGRQITNAENGLGLSGIKTDPDRDLAAVVAGDKTLNDPIPVLGITGTGGAGKSSVTDEIVRRFLHYNEGKTVAVISVDPSKKKTGGALLGDRIRMNAISGPRSYMRSLATRQSDQALSKYVGEAIDACKAAGFDFVILESAGVGQSDTSILDYCNTSLYVMTPEYGAASQLEKINMLDFADLIAINKFDKAGSLDALHDVKKQYKRNHNLWNAKDEEIPVIGTIASQFNDAGINMLYHKLTSLIASKTRVHFTSGGPEINNAAQTRPLIIPSSRVRYLSEISEHSRQYTKWITDQSQFASRLYQLKGTVEILSDKSSNEEHLRARDYLRPVINECEKLITNDNLAMIQNWPLIKKMYQSDHFEYQVRDQVIKQPLATESLSGTRISKVVLPSYKDWGDILQWQLKENLPGKFPFTAGVFELKRTEEDPTRMFAGEGGPERTNKRFHYVSLGQPAIRLSTAFDSVTLYGEDPDPRPDIFGKIGNSGVSIATVDDAKKLYSGFDLSDPKTSVSMTINGPAPILLAFYLNAAIDQQCEQWLNKNSDWQEASRVMSIKFRHLPKPGYYNPASPERLPEGNNGLGLKLLGFSGSEVLPADIYEQIKAATMTAVRGTVQADILKEDQAQNTCIFSTEFALKLMGDVQEYFITNKIRNFYSVSISGYHIAEAGANPVTQLAFTLANGFTYVEYYLSRGMHIDEFAPNLSFFFSNGMDAEYSVIGRVARRIWAKAIRFKYNGNERSQKLKYHIQTSGRSLHAQEIDFNDIRTTLQALYAIYDNCNSLHTNAYDEAITTPTEESVRRAMAIQLIINRELGSAKTENFIQGSFAIEELTDLVEEAVLLEFDRITERGGVLGAMERMYQRNKIQEESLHYETLKHTGELPIVGVNTFLNKKGSPTVLPGEVIRSTTEEKEQQIQNLRAFKKRNETSSVAMLEKLKKVALENGNIFDELMETVKSCSLGEITHALYEVGGQYRRSM
;
A
#
# COMPACT_ATOMS: atom_id res chain seq x y z
N MET A 1 -2.58 -37.21 7.04
CA MET A 1 -3.25 -36.00 7.55
C MET A 1 -4.27 -36.47 8.55
N ASP A 2 -3.96 -36.44 9.86
CA ASP A 2 -4.59 -37.38 10.80
C ASP A 2 -5.30 -36.73 12.01
N TYR A 3 -5.19 -35.41 12.23
CA TYR A 3 -5.86 -34.75 13.37
C TYR A 3 -7.14 -34.00 12.98
N ARG A 4 -8.24 -34.29 13.69
CA ARG A 4 -9.49 -33.53 13.67
C ARG A 4 -9.85 -33.10 15.09
N PRO A 5 -10.22 -31.82 15.30
CA PRO A 5 -10.54 -31.35 16.63
C PRO A 5 -11.82 -32.02 17.17
N LYS A 6 -11.84 -32.31 18.46
CA LYS A 6 -12.99 -32.88 19.18
C LYS A 6 -14.04 -31.80 19.45
N PHE A 7 -13.61 -30.60 19.79
CA PHE A 7 -14.47 -29.45 20.07
C PHE A 7 -14.53 -28.49 18.87
N LYS A 8 -15.47 -27.55 18.91
CA LYS A 8 -15.54 -26.45 17.94
C LYS A 8 -14.46 -25.43 18.28
N VAL A 9 -13.29 -25.60 17.67
CA VAL A 9 -12.14 -24.72 17.85
C VAL A 9 -12.35 -23.43 17.07
N ARG A 10 -12.36 -22.31 17.78
CA ARG A 10 -12.41 -20.94 17.25
C ARG A 10 -11.06 -20.26 17.50
N ILE A 11 -10.54 -19.58 16.48
CA ILE A 11 -9.25 -18.89 16.56
C ILE A 11 -9.36 -17.49 15.96
N VAL A 12 -8.91 -16.47 16.71
CA VAL A 12 -8.70 -15.12 16.17
C VAL A 12 -7.34 -15.06 15.48
N THR A 13 -7.29 -14.53 14.26
CA THR A 13 -6.04 -14.35 13.51
C THR A 13 -5.87 -12.90 13.09
N ALA A 14 -4.68 -12.33 13.31
CA ALA A 14 -4.36 -10.95 12.94
C ALA A 14 -2.85 -10.75 12.71
N ALA A 15 -2.45 -9.70 11.98
CA ALA A 15 -1.11 -9.13 12.09
C ALA A 15 -1.09 -8.03 13.17
N SER A 16 0.08 -7.85 13.81
CA SER A 16 0.26 -6.90 14.92
C SER A 16 -0.03 -5.44 14.54
N LEU A 17 -0.09 -4.55 15.52
CA LEU A 17 -0.33 -3.12 15.30
C LEU A 17 0.76 -2.54 14.39
N PHE A 18 0.36 -1.70 13.44
CA PHE A 18 1.22 -1.10 12.43
C PHE A 18 2.02 -2.10 11.60
N ASP A 19 1.49 -3.32 11.44
CA ASP A 19 2.11 -4.36 10.64
C ASP A 19 1.22 -4.71 9.44
N GLY A 20 1.76 -4.47 8.24
CA GLY A 20 1.13 -4.83 6.96
C GLY A 20 1.46 -6.24 6.47
N HIS A 21 2.37 -6.96 7.14
CA HIS A 21 2.83 -8.28 6.71
C HIS A 21 1.80 -9.38 7.02
N ASP A 22 0.82 -9.52 6.13
CA ASP A 22 -0.28 -10.48 6.30
C ASP A 22 -0.13 -11.76 5.46
N ALA A 23 0.89 -11.83 4.59
CA ALA A 23 1.14 -13.00 3.73
C ALA A 23 1.26 -14.29 4.54
N ALA A 24 2.05 -14.27 5.62
CA ALA A 24 2.24 -15.43 6.50
C ALA A 24 0.93 -15.83 7.19
N ILE A 25 0.23 -14.90 7.85
CA ILE A 25 -1.01 -15.23 8.58
C ILE A 25 -2.12 -15.71 7.65
N ASN A 26 -2.17 -15.23 6.40
CA ASN A 26 -3.11 -15.69 5.37
C ASN A 26 -2.86 -17.15 4.98
N ILE A 27 -1.61 -17.57 4.84
CA ILE A 27 -1.27 -18.98 4.59
C ILE A 27 -1.67 -19.83 5.80
N MET A 28 -1.28 -19.40 7.00
CA MET A 28 -1.55 -20.14 8.24
C MET A 28 -3.06 -20.33 8.48
N ARG A 29 -3.88 -19.29 8.33
CA ARG A 29 -5.34 -19.39 8.53
C ARG A 29 -6.03 -20.33 7.53
N ARG A 30 -5.54 -20.40 6.28
CA ARG A 30 -6.09 -21.30 5.25
C ARG A 30 -5.89 -22.76 5.65
N ILE A 31 -4.71 -23.07 6.19
CA ILE A 31 -4.39 -24.40 6.71
C ILE A 31 -5.25 -24.69 7.96
N MET A 32 -5.36 -23.76 8.91
CA MET A 32 -6.22 -23.93 10.10
C MET A 32 -7.69 -24.19 9.73
N GLN A 33 -8.25 -23.43 8.78
CA GLN A 33 -9.61 -23.64 8.26
C GLN A 33 -9.76 -25.02 7.61
N SER A 34 -8.74 -25.48 6.89
CA SER A 34 -8.74 -26.80 6.25
C SER A 34 -8.74 -27.95 7.27
N MET A 35 -8.21 -27.71 8.48
CA MET A 35 -8.20 -28.65 9.61
C MET A 35 -9.46 -28.59 10.48
N GLY A 36 -10.45 -27.79 10.11
CA GLY A 36 -11.77 -27.78 10.75
C GLY A 36 -12.00 -26.70 11.81
N ALA A 37 -11.11 -25.71 11.94
CA ALA A 37 -11.29 -24.56 12.82
C ALA A 37 -12.20 -23.48 12.21
N GLU A 38 -12.93 -22.76 13.07
CA GLU A 38 -13.66 -21.53 12.73
C GLU A 38 -12.71 -20.34 12.94
N ILE A 39 -12.35 -19.64 11.86
CA ILE A 39 -11.35 -18.56 11.92
C ILE A 39 -12.03 -17.20 11.87
N ILE A 40 -11.86 -16.41 12.93
CA ILE A 40 -12.22 -15.00 12.97
C ILE A 40 -10.98 -14.23 12.51
N HIS A 41 -11.00 -13.73 11.28
CA HIS A 41 -9.84 -13.05 10.71
C HIS A 41 -10.01 -11.54 10.77
N LEU A 42 -9.13 -10.86 11.52
CA LEU A 42 -9.15 -9.40 11.69
C LEU A 42 -8.28 -8.66 10.66
N GLY A 43 -7.56 -9.39 9.81
CA GLY A 43 -6.64 -8.81 8.83
C GLY A 43 -5.34 -8.33 9.48
N HIS A 44 -4.86 -7.18 9.05
CA HIS A 44 -3.57 -6.61 9.45
C HIS A 44 -3.75 -5.30 10.25
N ASN A 45 -2.66 -4.74 10.80
CA ASN A 45 -2.69 -3.51 11.60
C ASN A 45 -3.76 -3.53 12.71
N ARG A 46 -3.62 -4.41 13.71
CA ARG A 46 -4.57 -4.50 14.82
C ARG A 46 -3.90 -4.25 16.17
N SER A 47 -4.48 -3.35 16.95
CA SER A 47 -4.05 -3.10 18.32
C SER A 47 -4.32 -4.32 19.21
N VAL A 48 -3.58 -4.41 20.31
CA VAL A 48 -3.81 -5.46 21.31
C VAL A 48 -5.24 -5.34 21.86
N ALA A 49 -5.73 -4.13 22.08
CA ALA A 49 -7.07 -3.88 22.57
C ALA A 49 -8.14 -4.46 21.64
N GLU A 50 -8.08 -4.18 20.33
CA GLU A 50 -9.03 -4.73 19.34
C GLU A 50 -8.99 -6.26 19.28
N ILE A 51 -7.79 -6.86 19.33
CA ILE A 51 -7.63 -8.32 19.26
C ILE A 51 -8.21 -8.99 20.52
N VAL A 52 -7.92 -8.44 21.69
CA VAL A 52 -8.39 -9.00 22.97
C VAL A 52 -9.89 -8.81 23.12
N GLU A 53 -10.43 -7.64 22.78
CA GLU A 53 -11.88 -7.37 22.73
C GLU A 53 -12.57 -8.39 21.82
N CYS A 54 -12.07 -8.56 20.59
CA CYS A 54 -12.58 -9.57 19.67
C CYS A 54 -12.51 -11.00 20.24
N ALA A 55 -11.37 -11.41 20.79
CA ALA A 55 -11.20 -12.76 21.33
C ALA A 55 -12.17 -13.05 22.49
N ILE A 56 -12.46 -12.04 23.31
CA ILE A 56 -13.41 -12.13 24.42
C ILE A 56 -14.85 -12.22 23.91
N GLU A 57 -15.25 -11.35 22.98
CA GLU A 57 -16.62 -11.32 22.44
C GLU A 57 -16.96 -12.59 21.66
N GLU A 58 -15.99 -13.10 20.90
CA GLU A 58 -16.10 -14.31 20.08
C GLU A 58 -15.92 -15.60 20.88
N ASP A 59 -15.51 -15.49 22.15
CA ASP A 59 -15.27 -16.58 23.09
C ASP A 59 -14.40 -17.71 22.49
N VAL A 60 -13.18 -17.34 22.09
CA VAL A 60 -12.27 -18.24 21.36
C VAL A 60 -11.35 -19.05 22.27
N GLN A 61 -10.83 -20.18 21.76
CA GLN A 61 -9.81 -20.96 22.45
C GLN A 61 -8.39 -20.40 22.26
N GLY A 62 -8.14 -19.69 21.14
CA GLY A 62 -6.81 -19.15 20.88
C GLY A 62 -6.76 -17.95 19.94
N ILE A 63 -5.61 -17.30 19.97
CA ILE A 63 -5.23 -16.14 19.15
C ILE A 63 -3.92 -16.49 18.45
N ALA A 64 -3.83 -16.25 17.15
CA ALA A 64 -2.60 -16.41 16.37
C ALA A 64 -2.20 -15.11 15.67
N ILE A 65 -0.99 -14.63 15.97
CA ILE A 65 -0.49 -13.32 15.54
C ILE A 65 0.78 -13.43 14.70
N THR A 66 0.89 -12.62 13.65
CA THR A 66 2.18 -12.32 13.01
C THR A 66 2.72 -10.96 13.42
N SER A 67 4.02 -10.87 13.71
CA SER A 67 4.68 -9.60 14.08
C SER A 67 6.08 -9.51 13.45
N TYR A 68 6.21 -8.66 12.42
CA TYR A 68 7.43 -8.46 11.64
C TYR A 68 8.09 -7.09 11.84
N GLN A 69 7.39 -6.13 12.45
CA GLN A 69 7.84 -4.74 12.62
C GLN A 69 8.63 -4.48 13.91
N GLY A 70 8.89 -5.51 14.71
CA GLY A 70 9.43 -5.35 16.07
C GLY A 70 8.38 -4.88 17.08
N GLY A 71 8.83 -4.65 18.33
CA GLY A 71 7.95 -4.36 19.47
C GLY A 71 7.11 -5.56 19.92
N HIS A 72 7.46 -6.77 19.48
CA HIS A 72 6.71 -8.00 19.75
C HIS A 72 6.72 -8.39 21.23
N LEU A 73 7.79 -8.08 21.97
CA LEU A 73 7.85 -8.35 23.41
C LEU A 73 6.75 -7.59 24.15
N GLU A 74 6.68 -6.28 23.96
CA GLU A 74 5.67 -5.41 24.57
C GLU A 74 4.27 -5.78 24.07
N PHE A 75 4.11 -6.06 22.78
CA PHE A 75 2.84 -6.43 22.17
C PHE A 75 2.26 -7.72 22.78
N PHE A 76 3.04 -8.80 22.83
CA PHE A 76 2.56 -10.09 23.37
C PHE A 76 2.37 -10.05 24.88
N LYS A 77 3.26 -9.38 25.63
CA LYS A 77 3.10 -9.20 27.08
C LYS A 77 1.84 -8.42 27.40
N TYR A 78 1.60 -7.31 26.70
CA TYR A 78 0.40 -6.51 26.88
C TYR A 78 -0.88 -7.31 26.56
N MET A 79 -0.85 -8.14 25.51
CA MET A 79 -1.98 -9.03 25.19
C MET A 79 -2.27 -10.03 26.30
N LYS A 80 -1.22 -10.64 26.86
CA LYS A 80 -1.34 -11.58 27.99
C LYS A 80 -1.90 -10.87 29.23
N ASP A 81 -1.36 -9.70 29.56
CA ASP A 81 -1.80 -8.90 30.70
C ASP A 81 -3.27 -8.50 30.57
N LEU A 82 -3.68 -8.03 29.38
CA LEU A 82 -5.05 -7.59 29.14
C LEU A 82 -6.06 -8.75 29.20
N LEU A 83 -5.68 -9.95 28.71
CA LEU A 83 -6.50 -11.15 28.88
C LEU A 83 -6.64 -11.56 30.34
N ASP A 84 -5.55 -11.54 31.11
CA ASP A 84 -5.56 -11.90 32.53
C ASP A 84 -6.36 -10.91 33.37
N GLN A 85 -6.20 -9.60 33.11
CA GLN A 85 -6.99 -8.53 33.74
C GLN A 85 -8.49 -8.70 33.49
N ASN A 86 -8.87 -9.21 32.31
CA ASN A 86 -10.27 -9.48 31.98
C ASN A 86 -10.76 -10.86 32.46
N GLY A 87 -9.93 -11.68 33.11
CA GLY A 87 -10.28 -13.04 33.55
C GLY A 87 -10.35 -14.07 32.42
N CYS A 88 -9.77 -13.75 31.26
CA CYS A 88 -9.76 -14.56 30.04
C CYS A 88 -8.41 -15.22 29.74
N GLY A 89 -7.58 -15.44 30.78
CA GLY A 89 -6.25 -16.07 30.66
C GLY A 89 -6.24 -17.52 30.16
N HIS A 90 -7.41 -18.14 29.96
CA HIS A 90 -7.56 -19.47 29.36
C HIS A 90 -7.29 -19.46 27.84
N ILE A 91 -7.44 -18.31 27.18
CA ILE A 91 -7.21 -18.13 25.75
C ILE A 91 -5.72 -18.31 25.44
N LYS A 92 -5.39 -19.22 24.52
CA LYS A 92 -4.01 -19.55 24.15
C LYS A 92 -3.46 -18.56 23.13
N ILE A 93 -2.25 -18.07 23.34
CA ILE A 93 -1.60 -17.10 22.44
C ILE A 93 -0.49 -17.77 21.65
N PHE A 94 -0.57 -17.67 20.33
CA PHE A 94 0.42 -18.15 19.37
C PHE A 94 0.98 -17.00 18.54
N GLY A 95 2.24 -17.13 18.10
CA GLY A 95 2.83 -16.12 17.24
C GLY A 95 3.98 -16.57 16.34
N GLY A 96 4.34 -15.70 15.41
CA GLY A 96 5.52 -15.85 14.55
C GLY A 96 5.93 -14.52 13.93
N GLY A 97 7.22 -14.36 13.64
CA GLY A 97 7.78 -13.13 13.07
C GLY A 97 9.02 -13.36 12.21
N GLY A 98 9.20 -14.57 11.69
CA GLY A 98 10.42 -14.95 10.95
C GLY A 98 11.67 -14.77 11.80
N GLY A 99 12.70 -14.13 11.24
CA GLY A 99 13.96 -13.82 11.93
C GLY A 99 13.88 -12.64 12.91
N THR A 100 12.78 -11.88 12.94
CA THR A 100 12.63 -10.69 13.78
C THR A 100 12.54 -11.01 15.27
N ILE A 101 12.01 -12.19 15.63
CA ILE A 101 11.88 -12.64 17.02
C ILE A 101 13.03 -13.60 17.36
N LEU A 102 13.94 -13.14 18.20
CA LEU A 102 15.16 -13.89 18.54
C LEU A 102 14.85 -15.08 19.47
N PRO A 103 15.67 -16.15 19.47
CA PRO A 103 15.47 -17.31 20.34
C PRO A 103 15.37 -16.99 21.84
N GLN A 104 16.14 -16.02 22.33
CA GLN A 104 16.03 -15.57 23.73
C GLN A 104 14.66 -14.92 23.99
N GLU A 105 14.17 -14.09 23.07
CA GLU A 105 12.87 -13.43 23.19
C GLU A 105 11.71 -14.41 23.11
N ILE A 106 11.83 -15.45 22.27
CA ILE A 106 10.90 -16.58 22.23
C ILE A 106 10.82 -17.23 23.62
N THR A 107 11.97 -17.47 24.25
CA THR A 107 12.06 -18.07 25.58
C THR A 107 11.42 -17.17 26.64
N ASP A 108 11.71 -15.87 26.59
CA ASP A 108 11.13 -14.87 27.51
C ASP A 108 9.60 -14.79 27.38
N LEU A 109 9.08 -14.81 26.15
CA LEU A 109 7.64 -14.84 25.90
C LEU A 109 6.98 -16.13 26.41
N HIS A 110 7.63 -17.29 26.24
CA HIS A 110 7.11 -18.55 26.79
C HIS A 110 7.11 -18.54 28.33
N HIS A 111 8.17 -18.03 28.95
CA HIS A 111 8.22 -17.84 30.41
C HIS A 111 7.16 -16.86 30.92
N TYR A 112 6.81 -15.83 30.14
CA TYR A 112 5.76 -14.88 30.48
C TYR A 112 4.34 -15.49 30.42
N GLY A 113 4.16 -16.61 29.70
CA GLY A 113 2.89 -17.31 29.58
C GLY A 113 2.30 -17.33 28.17
N ILE A 114 3.05 -16.92 27.14
CA ILE A 114 2.67 -17.13 25.74
C ILE A 114 2.78 -18.62 25.41
N THR A 115 1.77 -19.18 24.72
CA THR A 115 1.68 -20.63 24.53
C THR A 115 2.74 -21.17 23.59
N ARG A 116 2.95 -20.53 22.44
CA ARG A 116 4.03 -20.89 21.52
C ARG A 116 4.33 -19.75 20.54
N ILE A 117 5.62 -19.53 20.29
CA ILE A 117 6.12 -18.70 19.19
C ILE A 117 6.93 -19.61 18.29
N PHE A 118 6.64 -19.59 16.99
CA PHE A 118 7.29 -20.43 15.99
C PHE A 118 8.45 -19.69 15.31
N SER A 119 9.64 -20.30 15.32
CA SER A 119 10.82 -19.79 14.62
C SER A 119 10.93 -20.32 13.18
N PRO A 120 11.79 -19.74 12.32
CA PRO A 120 12.07 -20.31 10.99
C PRO A 120 12.56 -21.77 11.05
N ASP A 121 13.30 -22.12 12.10
CA ASP A 121 13.82 -23.47 12.31
C ASP A 121 12.70 -24.46 12.69
N ASP A 122 11.66 -24.00 13.41
CA ASP A 122 10.44 -24.81 13.61
C ASP A 122 9.71 -25.06 12.29
N GLY A 123 9.62 -24.06 11.41
CA GLY A 123 9.02 -24.20 10.09
C GLY A 123 9.70 -25.24 9.22
N ARG A 124 11.05 -25.32 9.27
CA ARG A 124 11.82 -26.37 8.58
C ARG A 124 11.60 -27.76 9.18
N ARG A 125 11.58 -27.85 10.51
CA ARG A 125 11.50 -29.12 11.24
C ARG A 125 10.11 -29.74 11.20
N LEU A 126 9.07 -28.93 11.36
CA LEU A 126 7.67 -29.38 11.48
C LEU A 126 6.91 -29.29 10.14
N GLY A 127 7.39 -28.47 9.21
CA GLY A 127 6.60 -28.02 8.06
C GLY A 127 5.46 -27.07 8.48
N LEU A 128 4.83 -26.44 7.50
CA LEU A 128 3.68 -25.55 7.74
C LEU A 128 2.52 -26.29 8.41
N GLU A 129 2.19 -27.50 7.91
CA GLU A 129 1.09 -28.30 8.45
C GLU A 129 1.34 -28.75 9.89
N GLY A 130 2.57 -29.18 10.22
CA GLY A 130 2.91 -29.62 11.59
C GLY A 130 2.84 -28.50 12.61
N MET A 131 3.21 -27.26 12.23
CA MET A 131 3.01 -26.09 13.09
C MET A 131 1.53 -25.85 13.38
N ILE A 132 0.69 -25.91 12.35
CA ILE A 132 -0.75 -25.68 12.50
C ILE A 132 -1.43 -26.80 13.30
N GLU A 133 -1.03 -28.06 13.10
CA GLU A 133 -1.53 -29.17 13.91
C GLU A 133 -1.24 -28.94 15.40
N SER A 134 -0.05 -28.44 15.75
CA SER A 134 0.29 -28.08 17.12
C SER A 134 -0.62 -26.98 17.69
N VAL A 135 -1.00 -25.98 16.88
CA VAL A 135 -1.94 -24.92 17.29
C VAL A 135 -3.32 -25.50 17.56
N ILE A 136 -3.87 -26.28 16.61
CA ILE A 136 -5.22 -26.85 16.75
C ILE A 136 -5.30 -27.78 17.96
N ARG A 137 -4.30 -28.64 18.19
CA ARG A 137 -4.26 -29.54 19.36
C ARG A 137 -4.27 -28.78 20.69
N ALA A 138 -3.50 -27.69 20.79
CA ALA A 138 -3.45 -26.87 22.00
C ALA A 138 -4.75 -26.09 22.25
N CYS A 139 -5.51 -25.78 21.19
CA CYS A 139 -6.83 -25.12 21.28
C CYS A 139 -8.01 -26.09 21.40
N ASP A 140 -7.81 -27.41 21.33
CA ASP A 140 -8.88 -28.40 21.34
C ASP A 140 -9.37 -28.74 22.76
N PHE A 141 -9.94 -27.74 23.44
CA PHE A 141 -10.54 -27.88 24.76
C PHE A 141 -11.96 -27.30 24.82
N ASN A 142 -12.73 -27.77 25.81
CA ASN A 142 -14.12 -27.38 25.99
C ASN A 142 -14.23 -26.00 26.64
N LEU A 143 -15.07 -25.12 26.06
CA LEU A 143 -15.45 -23.85 26.66
C LEU A 143 -16.81 -23.90 27.36
N ASN A 144 -17.60 -24.96 27.24
CA ASN A 144 -18.95 -24.95 27.82
C ASN A 144 -18.96 -24.76 29.36
N GLY A 145 -19.95 -24.04 29.87
CA GLY A 145 -20.15 -23.81 31.32
C GLY A 145 -20.45 -22.36 31.70
N THR A 146 -20.38 -22.05 33.00
CA THR A 146 -20.58 -20.69 33.54
C THR A 146 -19.27 -19.99 33.82
N VAL A 147 -19.17 -18.72 33.38
CA VAL A 147 -18.06 -17.82 33.74
C VAL A 147 -18.27 -17.34 35.18
N THR A 148 -17.49 -17.85 36.13
CA THR A 148 -17.45 -17.38 37.51
C THR A 148 -16.36 -16.32 37.66
N LEU A 149 -16.68 -15.10 37.23
CA LEU A 149 -15.83 -13.91 37.42
C LEU A 149 -16.59 -12.85 38.21
N GLU A 150 -15.88 -12.08 39.03
CA GLU A 150 -16.44 -10.86 39.60
C GLU A 150 -16.88 -9.93 38.46
N PRO A 151 -18.08 -9.33 38.55
CA PRO A 151 -18.51 -8.36 37.55
C PRO A 151 -17.49 -7.21 37.49
N PRO A 152 -17.24 -6.64 36.29
CA PRO A 152 -16.34 -5.49 36.17
C PRO A 152 -16.80 -4.37 37.11
N VAL A 153 -15.88 -3.58 37.65
CA VAL A 153 -16.21 -2.45 38.51
C VAL A 153 -16.93 -1.37 37.68
N GLY A 154 -18.27 -1.38 37.69
CA GLY A 154 -19.13 -0.44 36.97
C GLY A 154 -20.49 -1.01 36.55
N ARG A 155 -21.45 -0.15 36.20
CA ARG A 155 -22.72 -0.54 35.54
C ARG A 155 -22.45 -0.66 34.03
N GLY A 156 -22.23 -1.87 33.51
CA GLY A 156 -21.99 -2.12 32.08
C GLY A 156 -22.27 -3.58 31.69
N ILE A 157 -22.46 -3.84 30.40
CA ILE A 157 -22.73 -5.19 29.86
C ILE A 157 -21.47 -6.07 29.99
N ASP A 158 -21.58 -7.24 30.63
CA ASP A 158 -20.46 -8.19 30.76
C ASP A 158 -20.34 -9.05 29.49
N THR A 159 -19.55 -8.57 28.53
CA THR A 159 -19.33 -9.22 27.22
C THR A 159 -18.77 -10.63 27.34
N ARG A 160 -18.02 -10.94 28.40
CA ARG A 160 -17.46 -12.27 28.67
C ARG A 160 -18.56 -13.29 28.95
N LYS A 161 -19.52 -12.91 29.80
CA LYS A 161 -20.69 -13.75 30.11
C LYS A 161 -21.57 -13.94 28.89
N LEU A 162 -21.81 -12.87 28.14
CA LEU A 162 -22.59 -12.92 26.90
C LEU A 162 -21.96 -13.84 25.86
N GLY A 163 -20.65 -13.68 25.60
CA GLY A 163 -19.90 -14.55 24.69
C GLY A 163 -20.01 -16.03 25.07
N ARG A 164 -19.85 -16.36 26.35
CA ARG A 164 -19.99 -17.74 26.84
C ARG A 164 -21.42 -18.28 26.76
N GLN A 165 -22.43 -17.44 27.01
CA GLN A 165 -23.84 -17.82 26.86
C GLN A 165 -24.14 -18.20 25.40
N ILE A 166 -23.67 -17.41 24.45
CA ILE A 166 -23.84 -17.71 23.03
C ILE A 166 -23.07 -18.99 22.65
N THR A 167 -21.87 -19.21 23.17
CA THR A 167 -21.11 -20.47 22.95
C THR A 167 -21.86 -21.70 23.49
N ASN A 168 -22.46 -21.61 24.68
CA ASN A 168 -23.28 -22.68 25.24
C ASN A 168 -24.51 -22.97 24.37
N ALA A 169 -25.17 -21.93 23.87
CA ALA A 169 -26.29 -22.04 22.94
C ALA A 169 -25.86 -22.73 21.63
N GLU A 170 -24.79 -22.25 20.98
CA GLU A 170 -24.25 -22.82 19.74
C GLU A 170 -23.82 -24.30 19.85
N ASN A 171 -23.49 -24.75 21.07
CA ASN A 171 -23.11 -26.12 21.37
C ASN A 171 -24.27 -26.97 21.93
N GLY A 172 -25.50 -26.45 21.90
CA GLY A 172 -26.72 -27.20 22.20
C GLY A 172 -27.03 -27.41 23.68
N LEU A 173 -26.43 -26.62 24.58
CA LEU A 173 -26.73 -26.68 26.02
C LEU A 173 -27.93 -25.82 26.44
N GLY A 174 -28.42 -24.95 25.54
CA GLY A 174 -29.55 -24.03 25.75
C GLY A 174 -29.27 -22.95 26.79
N LEU A 175 -30.02 -21.84 26.73
CA LEU A 175 -29.99 -20.81 27.78
C LEU A 175 -30.51 -21.32 29.14
N SER A 176 -31.29 -22.41 29.15
CA SER A 176 -31.91 -23.04 30.32
C SER A 176 -31.08 -24.13 31.02
N GLY A 177 -29.92 -24.50 30.47
CA GLY A 177 -29.00 -25.50 31.06
C GLY A 177 -28.19 -24.99 32.26
N ILE A 178 -28.28 -23.69 32.56
CA ILE A 178 -27.71 -23.10 33.78
C ILE A 178 -28.70 -23.39 34.90
N LYS A 179 -28.39 -24.36 35.78
CA LYS A 179 -29.02 -24.46 37.10
C LYS A 179 -28.76 -23.17 37.85
N THR A 180 -29.63 -22.20 37.70
CA THR A 180 -29.80 -21.14 38.67
C THR A 180 -30.42 -21.76 39.92
N ASP A 181 -29.85 -21.42 41.06
CA ASP A 181 -30.43 -21.64 42.38
C ASP A 181 -31.95 -21.35 42.35
N PRO A 182 -32.84 -22.23 42.85
CA PRO A 182 -34.29 -22.06 42.76
C PRO A 182 -34.83 -20.76 43.36
N ASP A 183 -34.03 -20.05 44.15
CA ASP A 183 -34.40 -18.81 44.84
C ASP A 183 -33.90 -17.51 44.17
N ARG A 184 -33.36 -17.56 42.95
CA ARG A 184 -33.03 -16.34 42.18
C ARG A 184 -33.75 -16.28 40.85
N ASP A 185 -34.91 -15.65 40.91
CA ASP A 185 -35.70 -15.18 39.79
C ASP A 185 -34.79 -14.50 38.74
N LEU A 186 -34.80 -15.03 37.51
CA LEU A 186 -34.01 -14.50 36.38
C LEU A 186 -34.40 -13.06 36.03
N ALA A 187 -35.56 -12.60 36.53
CA ALA A 187 -36.03 -11.22 36.43
C ALA A 187 -35.29 -10.23 37.34
N ALA A 188 -34.52 -10.69 38.34
CA ALA A 188 -33.97 -9.83 39.39
C ALA A 188 -32.46 -9.53 39.28
N VAL A 189 -31.71 -10.17 38.38
CA VAL A 189 -30.23 -10.08 38.37
C VAL A 189 -29.65 -9.05 37.39
N VAL A 190 -30.46 -8.44 36.49
CA VAL A 190 -29.99 -7.42 35.52
C VAL A 190 -30.91 -6.18 35.45
N ALA A 191 -31.64 -5.87 36.51
CA ALA A 191 -32.49 -4.68 36.57
C ALA A 191 -31.74 -3.48 37.15
N GLY A 192 -30.96 -2.80 36.31
CA GLY A 192 -30.63 -1.38 36.51
C GLY A 192 -31.61 -0.52 35.69
N ASP A 193 -32.62 0.04 36.34
CA ASP A 193 -33.45 1.20 35.90
C ASP A 193 -34.06 1.24 34.47
N LYS A 194 -34.13 0.14 33.72
CA LYS A 194 -34.98 0.07 32.52
C LYS A 194 -36.20 -0.81 32.80
N THR A 195 -37.39 -0.24 32.68
CA THR A 195 -38.66 -0.97 32.72
C THR A 195 -38.66 -2.07 31.64
N LEU A 196 -38.94 -3.32 32.05
CA LEU A 196 -39.06 -4.55 31.25
C LEU A 196 -40.06 -4.50 30.06
N ASN A 197 -40.55 -3.33 29.66
CA ASN A 197 -41.65 -3.14 28.71
C ASN A 197 -41.28 -2.39 27.42
N ASP A 198 -40.04 -1.90 27.24
CA ASP A 198 -39.65 -1.29 25.96
C ASP A 198 -39.07 -2.36 25.01
N PRO A 199 -39.66 -2.57 23.81
CA PRO A 199 -39.23 -3.62 22.89
C PRO A 199 -37.87 -3.27 22.26
N ILE A 200 -36.85 -4.12 22.43
CA ILE A 200 -35.54 -3.92 21.77
C ILE A 200 -35.66 -4.25 20.27
N PRO A 201 -35.42 -3.28 19.36
CA PRO A 201 -35.57 -3.49 17.92
C PRO A 201 -34.46 -4.39 17.36
N VAL A 202 -34.84 -5.29 16.47
CA VAL A 202 -33.93 -6.15 15.70
C VAL A 202 -34.01 -5.82 14.21
N LEU A 203 -32.89 -5.40 13.62
CA LEU A 203 -32.73 -5.20 12.18
C LEU A 203 -32.12 -6.45 11.54
N GLY A 204 -32.80 -7.04 10.56
CA GLY A 204 -32.26 -8.10 9.72
C GLY A 204 -31.69 -7.54 8.42
N ILE A 205 -30.40 -7.75 8.17
CA ILE A 205 -29.72 -7.38 6.92
C ILE A 205 -29.40 -8.66 6.15
N THR A 206 -29.99 -8.80 4.96
CA THR A 206 -29.76 -9.94 4.06
C THR A 206 -29.47 -9.45 2.64
N GLY A 207 -28.97 -10.33 1.78
CA GLY A 207 -28.54 -9.93 0.45
C GLY A 207 -27.67 -10.96 -0.24
N THR A 208 -27.39 -10.71 -1.52
CA THR A 208 -26.51 -11.55 -2.32
C THR A 208 -25.07 -11.52 -1.80
N GLY A 209 -24.33 -12.62 -2.01
CA GLY A 209 -22.91 -12.67 -1.66
C GLY A 209 -22.12 -11.59 -2.38
N GLY A 210 -21.28 -10.85 -1.65
CA GLY A 210 -20.46 -9.78 -2.22
C GLY A 210 -21.17 -8.45 -2.48
N ALA A 211 -22.46 -8.31 -2.13
CA ALA A 211 -23.19 -7.05 -2.26
C ALA A 211 -22.73 -5.94 -1.30
N GLY A 212 -21.90 -6.27 -0.30
CA GLY A 212 -21.37 -5.33 0.69
C GLY A 212 -22.24 -5.17 1.95
N LYS A 213 -22.94 -6.24 2.35
CA LYS A 213 -23.77 -6.28 3.57
C LYS A 213 -23.02 -5.83 4.83
N SER A 214 -21.86 -6.41 5.12
CA SER A 214 -21.05 -6.06 6.28
C SER A 214 -20.53 -4.62 6.20
N SER A 215 -20.21 -4.10 5.01
CA SER A 215 -19.84 -2.69 4.82
C SER A 215 -21.02 -1.73 5.07
N VAL A 216 -22.22 -2.07 4.59
CA VAL A 216 -23.45 -1.28 4.87
C VAL A 216 -23.77 -1.33 6.37
N THR A 217 -23.61 -2.50 7.00
CA THR A 217 -23.81 -2.70 8.43
C THR A 217 -22.87 -1.82 9.25
N ASP A 218 -21.58 -1.83 8.94
CA ASP A 218 -20.58 -0.96 9.58
C ASP A 218 -20.94 0.53 9.48
N GLU A 219 -21.36 0.98 8.30
CA GLU A 219 -21.78 2.36 8.10
C GLU A 219 -23.07 2.74 8.87
N ILE A 220 -24.00 1.79 9.04
CA ILE A 220 -25.19 1.96 9.90
C ILE A 220 -24.77 2.04 11.37
N VAL A 221 -23.91 1.14 11.84
CA VAL A 221 -23.37 1.14 13.21
C VAL A 221 -22.66 2.45 13.51
N ARG A 222 -21.82 2.93 12.58
CA ARG A 222 -21.13 4.22 12.69
C ARG A 222 -22.10 5.37 12.94
N ARG A 223 -23.14 5.49 12.10
CA ARG A 223 -24.16 6.54 12.22
C ARG A 223 -24.96 6.38 13.50
N PHE A 224 -25.30 5.15 13.86
CA PHE A 224 -26.00 4.85 15.10
C PHE A 224 -25.22 5.34 16.32
N LEU A 225 -23.95 4.93 16.47
CA LEU A 225 -23.10 5.29 17.60
C LEU A 225 -22.77 6.79 17.67
N HIS A 226 -22.70 7.45 16.50
CA HIS A 226 -22.43 8.89 16.40
C HIS A 226 -23.64 9.74 16.79
N TYR A 227 -24.84 9.41 16.29
CA TYR A 227 -26.05 10.22 16.52
C TYR A 227 -26.87 9.83 17.76
N ASN A 228 -26.53 8.70 18.39
CA ASN A 228 -27.21 8.22 19.61
C ASN A 228 -26.24 8.09 20.77
N GLU A 229 -25.97 9.21 21.43
CA GLU A 229 -25.12 9.23 22.63
C GLU A 229 -25.66 8.31 23.73
N GLY A 230 -24.75 7.56 24.36
CA GLY A 230 -25.08 6.62 25.44
C GLY A 230 -25.86 5.36 25.05
N LYS A 231 -26.28 5.20 23.78
CA LYS A 231 -26.96 3.98 23.30
C LYS A 231 -25.96 2.89 22.90
N THR A 232 -26.40 1.64 23.00
CA THR A 232 -25.59 0.44 22.75
C THR A 232 -26.15 -0.41 21.61
N VAL A 233 -25.27 -1.06 20.83
CA VAL A 233 -25.64 -1.91 19.68
C VAL A 233 -24.95 -3.27 19.73
N ALA A 234 -25.68 -4.34 19.42
CA ALA A 234 -25.12 -5.68 19.22
C ALA A 234 -25.24 -6.11 17.75
N VAL A 235 -24.17 -6.65 17.18
CA VAL A 235 -24.11 -7.17 15.80
C VAL A 235 -23.88 -8.68 15.84
N ILE A 236 -24.76 -9.43 15.20
CA ILE A 236 -24.63 -10.88 15.01
C ILE A 236 -24.50 -11.11 13.51
N SER A 237 -23.32 -11.53 13.05
CA SER A 237 -23.08 -11.84 11.63
C SER A 237 -22.94 -13.34 11.42
N VAL A 238 -23.43 -13.84 10.29
CA VAL A 238 -23.41 -15.27 9.96
C VAL A 238 -22.64 -15.50 8.66
N ASP A 239 -21.62 -16.37 8.71
CA ASP A 239 -20.80 -16.75 7.56
C ASP A 239 -20.90 -18.26 7.24
N PRO A 240 -20.75 -18.65 5.96
CA PRO A 240 -20.92 -20.04 5.54
C PRO A 240 -19.77 -20.95 5.98
N SER A 241 -20.11 -22.17 6.42
CA SER A 241 -19.13 -23.22 6.77
C SER A 241 -18.71 -24.08 5.59
N LYS A 242 -17.45 -24.53 5.54
CA LYS A 242 -16.97 -25.49 4.52
C LYS A 242 -17.39 -26.92 4.88
N LYS A 243 -18.32 -27.50 4.12
CA LYS A 243 -18.83 -28.87 4.31
C LYS A 243 -17.75 -29.95 4.41
N LYS A 244 -16.70 -29.87 3.58
CA LYS A 244 -15.65 -30.90 3.50
C LYS A 244 -14.78 -30.97 4.76
N THR A 245 -14.47 -29.81 5.35
CA THR A 245 -13.51 -29.70 6.45
C THR A 245 -14.18 -29.44 7.80
N GLY A 246 -15.41 -28.91 7.81
CA GLY A 246 -16.12 -28.49 9.01
C GLY A 246 -15.69 -27.13 9.57
N GLY A 247 -14.65 -26.51 8.99
CA GLY A 247 -14.15 -25.18 9.36
C GLY A 247 -14.87 -24.05 8.63
N ALA A 248 -14.71 -22.82 9.11
CA ALA A 248 -15.32 -21.62 8.55
C ALA A 248 -14.33 -20.46 8.52
N LEU A 249 -14.51 -19.54 7.57
CA LEU A 249 -13.83 -18.24 7.58
C LEU A 249 -14.91 -17.22 7.91
N LEU A 250 -14.86 -16.71 9.13
CA LEU A 250 -15.78 -15.70 9.66
C LEU A 250 -15.16 -14.33 9.34
N GLY A 251 -15.54 -13.81 8.17
CA GLY A 251 -14.93 -12.68 7.51
C GLY A 251 -15.70 -11.39 7.59
N ASP A 252 -16.92 -11.35 8.13
CA ASP A 252 -17.67 -10.10 8.27
C ASP A 252 -16.97 -9.09 9.20
N ARG A 253 -16.38 -9.56 10.31
CA ARG A 253 -15.73 -8.71 11.32
C ARG A 253 -14.54 -7.91 10.77
N ILE A 254 -13.87 -8.38 9.71
CA ILE A 254 -12.76 -7.63 9.09
C ILE A 254 -13.22 -6.30 8.48
N ARG A 255 -14.49 -6.18 8.10
CA ARG A 255 -15.09 -5.01 7.45
C ARG A 255 -15.59 -3.96 8.43
N MET A 256 -15.72 -4.33 9.70
CA MET A 256 -16.32 -3.49 10.73
C MET A 256 -15.24 -2.60 11.37
N ASN A 257 -15.24 -1.31 11.03
CA ASN A 257 -14.37 -0.31 11.64
C ASN A 257 -15.04 0.38 12.84
N ALA A 258 -16.37 0.45 12.87
CA ALA A 258 -17.13 1.23 13.85
C ALA A 258 -17.50 0.46 15.13
N ILE A 259 -17.22 -0.84 15.20
CA ILE A 259 -17.62 -1.72 16.31
C ILE A 259 -16.62 -1.79 17.46
N SER A 260 -15.51 -1.07 17.38
CA SER A 260 -14.48 -1.11 18.44
C SER A 260 -14.88 -0.14 19.56
N GLY A 261 -15.10 -0.65 20.77
CA GLY A 261 -15.41 0.16 21.94
C GLY A 261 -16.63 -0.30 22.74
N PRO A 262 -16.81 0.26 23.95
CA PRO A 262 -17.69 -0.29 24.98
C PRO A 262 -19.20 -0.19 24.68
N ARG A 263 -19.60 0.51 23.61
CA ARG A 263 -21.02 0.67 23.21
C ARG A 263 -21.44 -0.31 22.12
N SER A 264 -20.53 -1.12 21.62
CA SER A 264 -20.77 -2.12 20.58
C SER A 264 -20.36 -3.50 21.07
N TYR A 265 -21.01 -4.51 20.50
CA TYR A 265 -20.64 -5.92 20.69
C TYR A 265 -20.82 -6.63 19.35
N MET A 266 -19.89 -7.49 18.96
CA MET A 266 -20.05 -8.32 17.77
C MET A 266 -19.78 -9.80 18.05
N ARG A 267 -20.65 -10.66 17.51
CA ARG A 267 -20.46 -12.12 17.50
C ARG A 267 -20.57 -12.67 16.08
N SER A 268 -19.57 -13.42 15.65
CA SER A 268 -19.54 -14.06 14.34
C SER A 268 -19.94 -15.54 14.45
N LEU A 269 -21.03 -15.93 13.81
CA LEU A 269 -21.55 -17.30 13.81
C LEU A 269 -21.23 -18.01 12.50
N ALA A 270 -21.00 -19.31 12.58
CA ALA A 270 -20.90 -20.19 11.42
C ALA A 270 -22.28 -20.82 11.15
N THR A 271 -22.68 -20.98 9.87
CA THR A 271 -23.96 -21.66 9.55
C THR A 271 -24.02 -23.09 10.09
N ARG A 272 -22.88 -23.80 10.17
CA ARG A 272 -22.72 -25.19 10.65
C ARG A 272 -23.60 -26.23 9.93
N GLN A 273 -24.30 -25.84 8.86
CA GLN A 273 -25.13 -26.67 8.00
C GLN A 273 -24.87 -26.33 6.52
N SER A 274 -25.05 -27.28 5.62
CA SER A 274 -25.12 -26.98 4.19
C SER A 274 -26.54 -26.51 3.87
N ASP A 275 -26.65 -25.37 3.17
CA ASP A 275 -27.90 -24.90 2.52
C ASP A 275 -28.81 -23.95 3.34
N GLN A 276 -28.34 -23.40 4.46
CA GLN A 276 -29.05 -22.34 5.21
C GLN A 276 -28.22 -21.05 5.30
N ALA A 277 -28.89 -19.90 5.21
CA ALA A 277 -28.29 -18.58 5.35
C ALA A 277 -28.01 -18.16 6.81
N LEU A 278 -28.66 -18.84 7.77
CA LEU A 278 -28.58 -18.56 9.21
C LEU A 278 -28.11 -19.79 9.98
N SER A 279 -27.52 -19.56 11.15
CA SER A 279 -27.26 -20.62 12.13
C SER A 279 -28.57 -21.00 12.83
N LYS A 280 -28.73 -22.29 13.18
CA LYS A 280 -29.87 -22.79 13.97
C LYS A 280 -30.03 -22.05 15.31
N TYR A 281 -28.95 -21.45 15.83
CA TYR A 281 -28.89 -20.83 17.15
C TYR A 281 -28.97 -19.29 17.12
N VAL A 282 -29.28 -18.69 15.97
CA VAL A 282 -29.41 -17.23 15.84
C VAL A 282 -30.44 -16.65 16.81
N GLY A 283 -31.59 -17.30 16.97
CA GLY A 283 -32.63 -16.86 17.91
C GLY A 283 -32.12 -16.76 19.35
N GLU A 284 -31.45 -17.81 19.85
CA GLU A 284 -30.87 -17.82 21.20
C GLU A 284 -29.78 -16.75 21.38
N ALA A 285 -28.99 -16.47 20.32
CA ALA A 285 -28.00 -15.41 20.36
C ALA A 285 -28.63 -14.00 20.43
N ILE A 286 -29.71 -13.76 19.68
CA ILE A 286 -30.49 -12.51 19.75
C ILE A 286 -31.11 -12.34 21.14
N ASP A 287 -31.69 -13.41 21.69
CA ASP A 287 -32.31 -13.38 23.02
C ASP A 287 -31.28 -13.10 24.11
N ALA A 288 -30.07 -13.65 23.99
CA ALA A 288 -28.96 -13.33 24.89
C ALA A 288 -28.56 -11.84 24.83
N CYS A 289 -28.47 -11.26 23.63
CA CYS A 289 -28.20 -9.82 23.46
C CYS A 289 -29.33 -8.95 24.02
N LYS A 290 -30.60 -9.35 23.84
CA LYS A 290 -31.74 -8.64 24.43
C LYS A 290 -31.71 -8.70 25.96
N ALA A 291 -31.43 -9.87 26.53
CA ALA A 291 -31.31 -10.07 27.97
C ALA A 291 -30.13 -9.27 28.57
N ALA A 292 -29.07 -9.06 27.79
CA ALA A 292 -27.94 -8.21 28.18
C ALA A 292 -28.28 -6.70 28.21
N GLY A 293 -29.42 -6.28 27.63
CA GLY A 293 -29.92 -4.92 27.72
C GLY A 293 -29.44 -3.95 26.63
N PHE A 294 -28.99 -4.47 25.47
CA PHE A 294 -28.64 -3.65 24.31
C PHE A 294 -29.84 -2.83 23.80
N ASP A 295 -29.60 -1.61 23.31
CA ASP A 295 -30.67 -0.75 22.77
C ASP A 295 -31.05 -1.09 21.32
N PHE A 296 -30.17 -1.75 20.58
CA PHE A 296 -30.37 -2.12 19.18
C PHE A 296 -29.62 -3.40 18.83
N VAL A 297 -30.26 -4.32 18.10
CA VAL A 297 -29.63 -5.55 17.62
C VAL A 297 -29.66 -5.59 16.09
N ILE A 298 -28.54 -5.91 15.46
CA ILE A 298 -28.42 -6.12 14.02
C ILE A 298 -28.04 -7.58 13.76
N LEU A 299 -28.81 -8.25 12.92
CA LEU A 299 -28.53 -9.59 12.41
C LEU A 299 -28.13 -9.49 10.94
N GLU A 300 -26.92 -9.90 10.59
CA GLU A 300 -26.46 -10.06 9.21
C GLU A 300 -26.45 -11.55 8.83
N SER A 301 -27.09 -11.91 7.72
CA SER A 301 -27.08 -13.28 7.18
C SER A 301 -25.86 -13.58 6.31
N ALA A 302 -25.60 -14.87 6.07
CA ALA A 302 -24.68 -15.27 5.01
C ALA A 302 -25.25 -14.85 3.63
N GLY A 303 -24.39 -14.80 2.60
CA GLY A 303 -24.86 -14.48 1.24
C GLY A 303 -25.99 -15.43 0.78
N VAL A 304 -27.16 -14.87 0.48
CA VAL A 304 -28.35 -15.65 0.14
C VAL A 304 -28.57 -15.81 -1.36
N GLY A 305 -29.23 -16.91 -1.75
CA GLY A 305 -29.80 -17.10 -3.07
C GLY A 305 -31.11 -16.31 -3.25
N GLN A 306 -31.69 -16.36 -4.44
CA GLN A 306 -32.90 -15.57 -4.78
C GLN A 306 -34.15 -15.93 -3.96
N SER A 307 -34.19 -17.11 -3.31
CA SER A 307 -35.38 -17.65 -2.63
C SER A 307 -35.37 -17.59 -1.10
N ASP A 308 -34.27 -17.21 -0.45
CA ASP A 308 -34.16 -17.25 1.01
C ASP A 308 -34.85 -16.05 1.68
N THR A 309 -35.72 -16.33 2.66
CA THR A 309 -36.43 -15.33 3.48
C THR A 309 -36.30 -15.60 4.98
N SER A 310 -35.38 -16.47 5.38
CA SER A 310 -35.25 -16.98 6.76
C SER A 310 -34.96 -15.88 7.80
N ILE A 311 -34.41 -14.74 7.37
CA ILE A 311 -34.11 -13.61 8.26
C ILE A 311 -35.35 -12.95 8.84
N LEU A 312 -36.50 -13.05 8.15
CA LEU A 312 -37.75 -12.41 8.57
C LEU A 312 -38.29 -12.97 9.87
N ASP A 313 -37.99 -14.24 10.18
CA ASP A 313 -38.42 -14.91 11.41
C ASP A 313 -37.72 -14.36 12.67
N TYR A 314 -36.62 -13.61 12.50
CA TYR A 314 -35.75 -13.15 13.59
C TYR A 314 -35.64 -11.63 13.71
N CYS A 315 -36.30 -10.85 12.85
CA CYS A 315 -36.18 -9.40 12.83
C CYS A 315 -37.53 -8.66 12.87
N ASN A 316 -37.53 -7.42 13.36
CA ASN A 316 -38.68 -6.52 13.29
C ASN A 316 -38.71 -5.73 11.97
N THR A 317 -37.52 -5.37 11.50
CA THR A 317 -37.30 -4.59 10.28
C THR A 317 -36.28 -5.31 9.41
N SER A 318 -36.52 -5.38 8.11
CA SER A 318 -35.66 -6.07 7.15
C SER A 318 -35.06 -5.12 6.11
N LEU A 319 -33.77 -5.33 5.80
CA LEU A 319 -33.02 -4.61 4.77
C LEU A 319 -32.44 -5.63 3.77
N TYR A 320 -32.82 -5.50 2.51
CA TYR A 320 -32.24 -6.28 1.43
C TYR A 320 -31.16 -5.48 0.70
N VAL A 321 -29.94 -6.01 0.68
CA VAL A 321 -28.78 -5.38 0.02
C VAL A 321 -28.46 -6.14 -1.27
N MET A 322 -28.40 -5.42 -2.38
CA MET A 322 -28.07 -5.98 -3.70
C MET A 322 -27.12 -5.07 -4.49
N THR A 323 -26.54 -5.60 -5.57
CA THR A 323 -25.74 -4.83 -6.52
C THR A 323 -26.54 -4.44 -7.76
N PRO A 324 -26.10 -3.43 -8.53
CA PRO A 324 -26.63 -3.13 -9.86
C PRO A 324 -26.55 -4.30 -10.85
N GLU A 325 -25.62 -5.23 -10.62
CA GLU A 325 -25.45 -6.44 -11.43
C GLU A 325 -26.39 -7.56 -10.95
N TYR A 326 -27.60 -7.64 -11.51
CA TYR A 326 -28.59 -8.71 -11.21
C TYR A 326 -29.01 -9.53 -12.45
N GLY A 327 -28.37 -9.30 -13.60
CA GLY A 327 -28.74 -9.90 -14.88
C GLY A 327 -29.87 -9.13 -15.57
N ALA A 328 -30.81 -9.85 -16.19
CA ALA A 328 -31.96 -9.23 -16.84
C ALA A 328 -33.02 -8.78 -15.81
N ALA A 329 -33.80 -7.74 -16.13
CA ALA A 329 -34.89 -7.25 -15.27
C ALA A 329 -35.89 -8.34 -14.84
N SER A 330 -36.11 -9.37 -15.66
CA SER A 330 -36.96 -10.53 -15.32
C SER A 330 -36.43 -11.40 -14.19
N GLN A 331 -35.15 -11.28 -13.81
CA GLN A 331 -34.61 -11.96 -12.64
C GLN A 331 -35.13 -11.36 -11.32
N LEU A 332 -35.51 -10.08 -11.32
CA LEU A 332 -36.07 -9.41 -10.14
C LEU A 332 -37.38 -10.06 -9.70
N GLU A 333 -38.17 -10.60 -10.64
CA GLU A 333 -39.41 -11.33 -10.36
C GLU A 333 -39.19 -12.64 -9.57
N LYS A 334 -37.94 -13.11 -9.46
CA LYS A 334 -37.59 -14.35 -8.74
C LYS A 334 -36.97 -14.09 -7.37
N ILE A 335 -36.71 -12.83 -7.03
CA ILE A 335 -36.07 -12.47 -5.77
C ILE A 335 -37.15 -12.28 -4.72
N ASN A 336 -37.37 -13.31 -3.89
CA ASN A 336 -38.41 -13.28 -2.84
C ASN A 336 -38.24 -12.11 -1.88
N MET A 337 -37.00 -11.73 -1.55
CA MET A 337 -36.77 -10.58 -0.66
C MET A 337 -37.30 -9.25 -1.23
N LEU A 338 -37.56 -9.10 -2.54
CA LEU A 338 -38.23 -7.91 -3.07
C LEU A 338 -39.73 -7.85 -2.74
N ASP A 339 -40.34 -8.96 -2.33
CA ASP A 339 -41.73 -9.01 -1.85
C ASP A 339 -41.84 -8.68 -0.35
N PHE A 340 -40.78 -8.94 0.43
CA PHE A 340 -40.85 -8.89 1.89
C PHE A 340 -39.95 -7.83 2.54
N ALA A 341 -38.92 -7.35 1.85
CA ALA A 341 -38.00 -6.37 2.41
C ALA A 341 -38.70 -5.03 2.67
N ASP A 342 -38.52 -4.49 3.87
CA ASP A 342 -39.07 -3.17 4.19
C ASP A 342 -38.28 -2.04 3.55
N LEU A 343 -36.99 -2.29 3.30
CA LEU A 343 -36.05 -1.35 2.70
C LEU A 343 -35.09 -2.12 1.80
N ILE A 344 -34.77 -1.55 0.65
CA ILE A 344 -33.82 -2.12 -0.31
C ILE A 344 -32.68 -1.13 -0.53
N ALA A 345 -31.46 -1.60 -0.34
CA ALA A 345 -30.24 -0.88 -0.67
C ALA A 345 -29.60 -1.51 -1.92
N ILE A 346 -29.57 -0.76 -3.02
CA ILE A 346 -28.75 -1.07 -4.19
C ILE A 346 -27.37 -0.49 -3.91
N ASN A 347 -26.52 -1.30 -3.29
CA ASN A 347 -25.17 -0.92 -2.92
C ASN A 347 -24.20 -1.06 -4.10
N LYS A 348 -23.02 -0.43 -4.03
CA LYS A 348 -22.10 -0.26 -5.16
C LYS A 348 -22.72 0.55 -6.31
N PHE A 349 -23.41 1.62 -5.94
CA PHE A 349 -24.12 2.49 -6.88
C PHE A 349 -23.20 3.33 -7.78
N ASP A 350 -21.88 3.23 -7.57
CA ASP A 350 -20.82 3.72 -8.46
C ASP A 350 -20.68 2.87 -9.75
N LYS A 351 -21.29 1.69 -9.80
CA LYS A 351 -21.18 0.78 -10.95
C LYS A 351 -21.97 1.27 -12.16
N ALA A 352 -21.55 0.82 -13.34
CA ALA A 352 -22.30 1.04 -14.56
C ALA A 352 -23.70 0.39 -14.47
N GLY A 353 -24.72 1.06 -15.01
CA GLY A 353 -26.10 0.57 -14.95
C GLY A 353 -26.82 0.79 -13.62
N SER A 354 -26.21 1.46 -12.64
CA SER A 354 -26.84 1.70 -11.32
C SER A 354 -28.16 2.49 -11.39
N LEU A 355 -28.27 3.46 -12.31
CA LEU A 355 -29.52 4.21 -12.50
C LEU A 355 -30.63 3.33 -13.09
N ASP A 356 -30.30 2.48 -14.07
CA ASP A 356 -31.25 1.52 -14.64
C ASP A 356 -31.67 0.49 -13.59
N ALA A 357 -30.71 0.01 -12.78
CA ALA A 357 -30.95 -0.86 -11.64
C ALA A 357 -31.94 -0.25 -10.65
N LEU A 358 -31.75 1.02 -10.30
CA LEU A 358 -32.67 1.75 -9.42
C LEU A 358 -34.08 1.81 -10.00
N HIS A 359 -34.20 2.10 -11.28
CA HIS A 359 -35.48 2.16 -11.97
C HIS A 359 -36.18 0.79 -11.99
N ASP A 360 -35.48 -0.26 -12.41
CA ASP A 360 -36.01 -1.61 -12.54
C ASP A 360 -36.46 -2.17 -11.18
N VAL A 361 -35.65 -2.00 -10.14
CA VAL A 361 -35.97 -2.48 -8.79
C VAL A 361 -37.14 -1.70 -8.20
N LYS A 362 -37.21 -0.37 -8.39
CA LYS A 362 -38.39 0.42 -7.97
C LYS A 362 -39.65 -0.04 -8.69
N LYS A 363 -39.57 -0.27 -10.00
CA LYS A 363 -40.69 -0.76 -10.80
C LYS A 363 -41.15 -2.15 -10.34
N GLN A 364 -40.22 -3.05 -10.05
CA GLN A 364 -40.55 -4.37 -9.55
C GLN A 364 -41.16 -4.29 -8.15
N TYR A 365 -40.60 -3.48 -7.25
CA TYR A 365 -41.16 -3.27 -5.91
C TYR A 365 -42.61 -2.76 -5.96
N LYS A 366 -42.89 -1.78 -6.85
CA LYS A 366 -44.27 -1.28 -7.07
C LYS A 366 -45.22 -2.39 -7.51
N ARG A 367 -44.77 -3.28 -8.38
CA ARG A 367 -45.57 -4.43 -8.86
C ARG A 367 -45.87 -5.41 -7.73
N ASN A 368 -44.84 -5.80 -6.98
CA ASN A 368 -44.95 -6.73 -5.86
C ASN A 368 -45.94 -6.23 -4.78
N HIS A 369 -45.98 -4.90 -4.56
CA HIS A 369 -46.80 -4.26 -3.52
C HIS A 369 -48.08 -3.59 -4.05
N ASN A 370 -48.42 -3.72 -5.33
CA ASN A 370 -49.58 -3.07 -5.98
C ASN A 370 -49.63 -1.53 -5.85
N LEU A 371 -48.47 -0.87 -5.81
CA LEU A 371 -48.31 0.58 -5.59
C LEU A 371 -48.26 1.38 -6.91
N TRP A 372 -49.27 1.24 -7.77
CA TRP A 372 -49.27 1.79 -9.13
C TRP A 372 -49.24 3.34 -9.20
N ASN A 373 -49.80 4.01 -8.19
CA ASN A 373 -49.89 5.47 -8.13
C ASN A 373 -48.84 6.11 -7.21
N ALA A 374 -48.01 5.31 -6.52
CA ALA A 374 -46.97 5.83 -5.64
C ALA A 374 -45.86 6.50 -6.44
N LYS A 375 -45.35 7.63 -5.94
CA LYS A 375 -44.23 8.33 -6.57
C LYS A 375 -42.92 7.59 -6.33
N ASP A 376 -41.93 7.78 -7.21
CA ASP A 376 -40.65 7.07 -7.11
C ASP A 376 -39.86 7.43 -5.85
N GLU A 377 -40.09 8.60 -5.25
CA GLU A 377 -39.47 9.05 -4.01
C GLU A 377 -40.05 8.36 -2.76
N GLU A 378 -41.29 7.85 -2.87
CA GLU A 378 -42.01 7.14 -1.81
C GLU A 378 -41.59 5.66 -1.71
N ILE A 379 -41.01 5.11 -2.79
CA ILE A 379 -40.57 3.72 -2.85
C ILE A 379 -39.31 3.51 -1.98
N PRO A 380 -39.27 2.48 -1.11
CA PRO A 380 -38.17 2.25 -0.18
C PRO A 380 -36.97 1.55 -0.84
N VAL A 381 -36.54 2.07 -2.00
CA VAL A 381 -35.38 1.57 -2.75
C VAL A 381 -34.38 2.71 -2.91
N ILE A 382 -33.15 2.50 -2.43
CA ILE A 382 -32.11 3.53 -2.34
C ILE A 382 -30.82 3.03 -2.98
N GLY A 383 -30.19 3.89 -3.80
CA GLY A 383 -28.81 3.68 -4.25
C GLY A 383 -27.83 4.07 -3.16
N THR A 384 -26.87 3.22 -2.85
CA THR A 384 -25.88 3.42 -1.78
C THR A 384 -24.46 3.07 -2.23
N ILE A 385 -23.47 3.74 -1.65
CA ILE A 385 -22.05 3.45 -1.90
C ILE A 385 -21.36 3.32 -0.54
N ALA A 386 -21.47 2.16 0.09
CA ALA A 386 -20.89 1.95 1.43
C ALA A 386 -19.35 2.06 1.47
N SER A 387 -18.66 1.89 0.35
CA SER A 387 -17.22 2.14 0.23
C SER A 387 -16.86 3.62 0.25
N GLN A 388 -17.81 4.50 -0.04
CA GLN A 388 -17.62 5.94 -0.03
C GLN A 388 -17.92 6.47 1.37
N PHE A 389 -16.96 7.21 1.92
CA PHE A 389 -17.13 7.86 3.20
C PHE A 389 -18.23 8.93 3.15
N ASN A 390 -19.06 8.97 4.19
CA ASN A 390 -20.19 9.90 4.33
C ASN A 390 -21.09 9.94 3.06
N ASP A 391 -21.31 8.78 2.45
CA ASP A 391 -22.19 8.64 1.29
C ASP A 391 -23.60 9.19 1.58
N ALA A 392 -24.09 10.03 0.66
CA ALA A 392 -25.44 10.60 0.75
C ALA A 392 -26.52 9.52 0.68
N GLY A 393 -26.29 8.46 -0.12
CA GLY A 393 -27.17 7.31 -0.22
C GLY A 393 -27.32 6.58 1.11
N ILE A 394 -26.22 6.26 1.78
CA ILE A 394 -26.23 5.65 3.11
C ILE A 394 -26.85 6.59 4.17
N ASN A 395 -26.61 7.89 4.10
CA ASN A 395 -27.25 8.86 5.00
C ASN A 395 -28.78 8.81 4.87
N MET A 396 -29.29 8.78 3.63
CA MET A 396 -30.72 8.62 3.36
C MET A 396 -31.26 7.25 3.80
N LEU A 397 -30.49 6.18 3.60
CA LEU A 397 -30.81 4.83 4.08
C LEU A 397 -30.99 4.81 5.60
N TYR A 398 -30.05 5.40 6.33
CA TYR A 398 -30.08 5.48 7.79
C TYR A 398 -31.32 6.23 8.30
N HIS A 399 -31.67 7.37 7.69
CA HIS A 399 -32.89 8.12 8.06
C HIS A 399 -34.19 7.36 7.83
N LYS A 400 -34.32 6.69 6.67
CA LYS A 400 -35.50 5.86 6.38
C LYS A 400 -35.57 4.67 7.33
N LEU A 401 -34.43 4.05 7.63
CA LEU A 401 -34.32 2.93 8.56
C LEU A 401 -34.75 3.31 9.99
N THR A 402 -34.24 4.41 10.55
CA THR A 402 -34.62 4.83 11.91
C THR A 402 -36.11 5.18 12.01
N SER A 403 -36.65 5.83 10.98
CA SER A 403 -38.08 6.17 10.88
C SER A 403 -38.95 4.91 10.83
N LEU A 404 -38.51 3.89 10.10
CA LEU A 404 -39.21 2.61 9.98
C LEU A 404 -39.12 1.76 11.27
N ILE A 405 -37.97 1.77 11.94
CA ILE A 405 -37.83 1.13 13.26
C ILE A 405 -38.80 1.79 14.26
N ALA A 406 -38.87 3.12 14.27
CA ALA A 406 -39.80 3.85 15.12
C ALA A 406 -41.26 3.51 14.83
N SER A 407 -41.66 3.39 13.55
CA SER A 407 -43.05 3.06 13.19
C SER A 407 -43.44 1.62 13.56
N LYS A 408 -42.52 0.66 13.40
CA LYS A 408 -42.79 -0.76 13.68
C LYS A 408 -42.65 -1.15 15.15
N THR A 409 -41.69 -0.57 15.86
CA THR A 409 -41.34 -0.99 17.23
C THR A 409 -41.72 0.04 18.29
N ARG A 410 -42.09 1.26 17.89
CA ARG A 410 -42.32 2.42 18.78
C ARG A 410 -41.07 2.90 19.53
N VAL A 411 -39.89 2.40 19.17
CA VAL A 411 -38.61 2.87 19.71
C VAL A 411 -38.08 4.03 18.88
N HIS A 412 -37.89 5.17 19.52
CA HIS A 412 -37.34 6.37 18.90
C HIS A 412 -35.86 6.53 19.25
N PHE A 413 -35.03 6.53 18.22
CA PHE A 413 -33.64 6.97 18.29
C PHE A 413 -33.57 8.52 18.25
N THR A 414 -32.52 9.14 18.80
CA THR A 414 -32.46 10.61 19.00
C THR A 414 -32.57 11.41 17.70
N SER A 415 -33.04 12.67 17.80
CA SER A 415 -33.47 13.54 16.68
C SER A 415 -32.36 14.11 15.79
N GLY A 416 -31.09 13.88 16.12
CA GLY A 416 -29.95 14.28 15.28
C GLY A 416 -29.72 13.21 14.21
N GLY A 417 -29.63 13.60 12.94
CA GLY A 417 -29.29 12.67 11.88
C GLY A 417 -28.40 13.36 10.84
N PRO A 418 -27.76 12.59 9.95
CA PRO A 418 -26.86 13.15 8.94
C PRO A 418 -27.59 14.15 8.04
N GLU A 419 -26.90 15.16 7.51
CA GLU A 419 -27.52 16.09 6.56
C GLU A 419 -28.06 15.32 5.34
N ILE A 420 -29.32 15.57 5.00
CA ILE A 420 -29.97 14.99 3.83
C ILE A 420 -29.72 15.93 2.66
N ASN A 421 -28.65 15.68 1.92
CA ASN A 421 -28.45 16.31 0.62
C ASN A 421 -29.26 15.52 -0.43
N ASN A 422 -30.21 16.18 -1.09
CA ASN A 422 -30.96 15.60 -2.21
C ASN A 422 -30.01 15.41 -3.40
N ALA A 423 -29.36 14.26 -3.47
CA ALA A 423 -28.50 13.93 -4.59
C ALA A 423 -28.33 12.43 -4.74
N ALA A 424 -29.20 11.83 -5.55
CA ALA A 424 -28.77 10.79 -6.49
C ALA A 424 -27.87 11.43 -7.56
N GLN A 425 -26.81 12.15 -7.16
CA GLN A 425 -25.78 12.64 -8.07
C GLN A 425 -24.62 11.68 -7.97
N THR A 426 -24.40 10.93 -9.04
CA THR A 426 -23.16 10.20 -9.25
C THR A 426 -22.00 11.21 -9.22
N ARG A 427 -21.16 11.15 -8.19
CA ARG A 427 -19.86 11.82 -8.23
C ARG A 427 -19.04 11.23 -9.39
N PRO A 428 -18.18 12.03 -10.05
CA PRO A 428 -17.36 11.52 -11.14
C PRO A 428 -16.45 10.40 -10.61
N LEU A 429 -16.52 9.23 -11.25
CA LEU A 429 -15.62 8.10 -11.00
C LEU A 429 -14.16 8.55 -11.17
N ILE A 430 -13.25 8.00 -10.34
CA ILE A 430 -11.79 8.23 -10.42
C ILE A 430 -11.30 8.09 -11.87
N ILE A 431 -11.71 7.01 -12.53
CA ILE A 431 -11.53 6.78 -13.96
C ILE A 431 -12.90 6.69 -14.62
N PRO A 432 -13.22 7.58 -15.59
CA PRO A 432 -14.47 7.51 -16.34
C PRO A 432 -14.63 6.17 -17.07
N SER A 433 -15.86 5.65 -17.14
CA SER A 433 -16.18 4.37 -17.78
C SER A 433 -15.70 4.27 -19.23
N SER A 434 -15.72 5.38 -19.97
CA SER A 434 -15.24 5.48 -21.35
C SER A 434 -13.73 5.24 -21.49
N ARG A 435 -12.95 5.37 -20.41
CA ARG A 435 -11.48 5.21 -20.45
C ARG A 435 -10.99 3.90 -19.84
N VAL A 436 -11.87 3.04 -19.32
CA VAL A 436 -11.52 1.82 -18.56
C VAL A 436 -10.63 0.84 -19.34
N ARG A 437 -10.67 0.85 -20.68
CA ARG A 437 -9.86 -0.01 -21.56
C ARG A 437 -8.43 0.50 -21.80
N TYR A 438 -7.96 1.43 -20.98
CA TYR A 438 -6.72 2.13 -21.25
C TYR A 438 -5.48 1.23 -21.39
N LEU A 439 -5.39 0.13 -20.63
CA LEU A 439 -4.27 -0.80 -20.71
C LEU A 439 -4.28 -1.61 -22.01
N SER A 440 -5.42 -2.15 -22.44
CA SER A 440 -5.52 -2.82 -23.75
C SER A 440 -5.21 -1.88 -24.92
N GLU A 441 -5.61 -0.61 -24.88
CA GLU A 441 -5.22 0.36 -25.90
C GLU A 441 -3.69 0.53 -25.96
N ILE A 442 -3.00 0.50 -24.82
CA ILE A 442 -1.52 0.52 -24.77
C ILE A 442 -0.94 -0.76 -25.39
N SER A 443 -1.51 -1.93 -25.05
CA SER A 443 -1.11 -3.21 -25.62
C SER A 443 -1.29 -3.23 -27.15
N GLU A 444 -2.41 -2.73 -27.65
CA GLU A 444 -2.72 -2.61 -29.08
C GLU A 444 -1.70 -1.69 -29.78
N HIS A 445 -1.45 -0.49 -29.27
CA HIS A 445 -0.45 0.42 -29.83
C HIS A 445 0.97 -0.16 -29.81
N SER A 446 1.36 -0.87 -28.76
CA SER A 446 2.68 -1.50 -28.65
C SER A 446 2.87 -2.63 -29.67
N ARG A 447 1.86 -3.49 -29.84
CA ARG A 447 1.87 -4.57 -30.86
C ARG A 447 1.83 -4.00 -32.28
N GLN A 448 1.03 -2.95 -32.52
CA GLN A 448 1.01 -2.24 -33.81
C GLN A 448 2.37 -1.63 -34.14
N TYR A 449 3.04 -1.00 -33.18
CA TYR A 449 4.38 -0.46 -33.36
C TYR A 449 5.39 -1.56 -33.71
N THR A 450 5.32 -2.71 -33.04
CA THR A 450 6.21 -3.86 -33.32
C THR A 450 6.00 -4.42 -34.72
N LYS A 451 4.75 -4.53 -35.17
CA LYS A 451 4.42 -4.92 -36.55
C LYS A 451 4.97 -3.90 -37.55
N TRP A 452 4.76 -2.61 -37.29
CA TRP A 452 5.28 -1.54 -38.14
C TRP A 452 6.81 -1.56 -38.25
N ILE A 453 7.54 -1.78 -37.14
CA ILE A 453 9.00 -1.97 -37.18
C ILE A 453 9.38 -3.12 -38.11
N THR A 454 8.68 -4.25 -37.99
CA THR A 454 8.96 -5.45 -38.79
C THR A 454 8.79 -5.16 -40.28
N ASP A 455 7.67 -4.54 -40.66
CA ASP A 455 7.38 -4.17 -42.05
C ASP A 455 8.43 -3.18 -42.59
N GLN A 456 8.73 -2.11 -41.84
CA GLN A 456 9.71 -1.10 -42.24
C GLN A 456 11.13 -1.66 -42.38
N SER A 457 11.52 -2.56 -41.48
CA SER A 457 12.84 -3.20 -41.52
C SER A 457 12.96 -4.14 -42.73
N GLN A 458 11.90 -4.90 -43.04
CA GLN A 458 11.87 -5.74 -44.25
C GLN A 458 11.98 -4.90 -45.53
N PHE A 459 11.29 -3.76 -45.61
CA PHE A 459 11.42 -2.85 -46.75
C PHE A 459 12.83 -2.26 -46.85
N ALA A 460 13.45 -1.90 -45.72
CA ALA A 460 14.82 -1.42 -45.69
C ALA A 460 15.84 -2.47 -46.16
N SER A 461 15.72 -3.75 -45.73
CA SER A 461 16.58 -4.84 -46.23
C SER A 461 16.42 -5.03 -47.74
N ARG A 462 15.17 -5.01 -48.24
CA ARG A 462 14.91 -5.11 -49.69
C ARG A 462 15.57 -3.96 -50.45
N LEU A 463 15.45 -2.73 -49.96
CA LEU A 463 16.07 -1.56 -50.57
C LEU A 463 17.60 -1.67 -50.58
N TYR A 464 18.20 -2.14 -49.48
CA TYR A 464 19.63 -2.39 -49.36
C TYR A 464 20.11 -3.42 -50.40
N GLN A 465 19.41 -4.54 -50.51
CA GLN A 465 19.72 -5.60 -51.49
C GLN A 465 19.61 -5.12 -52.93
N LEU A 466 18.56 -4.35 -53.25
CA LEU A 466 18.35 -3.79 -54.60
C LEU A 466 19.45 -2.77 -54.95
N LYS A 467 19.78 -1.85 -54.04
CA LYS A 467 20.86 -0.86 -54.25
C LYS A 467 22.22 -1.52 -54.37
N GLY A 468 22.54 -2.51 -53.52
CA GLY A 468 23.76 -3.29 -53.62
C GLY A 468 23.86 -4.08 -54.93
N THR A 469 22.75 -4.62 -55.43
CA THR A 469 22.71 -5.28 -56.75
C THR A 469 23.02 -4.30 -57.87
N VAL A 470 22.43 -3.10 -57.84
CA VAL A 470 22.72 -2.04 -58.83
C VAL A 470 24.18 -1.60 -58.78
N GLU A 471 24.78 -1.52 -57.60
CA GLU A 471 26.21 -1.18 -57.42
C GLU A 471 27.10 -2.24 -58.07
N ILE A 472 26.87 -3.53 -57.81
CA ILE A 472 27.59 -4.65 -58.44
C ILE A 472 27.48 -4.62 -59.97
N LEU A 473 26.28 -4.31 -60.49
CA LEU A 473 26.04 -4.19 -61.93
C LEU A 473 26.74 -2.95 -62.53
N SER A 474 27.00 -1.92 -61.72
CA SER A 474 27.66 -0.68 -62.15
C SER A 474 29.17 -0.82 -62.29
N ASP A 475 29.80 -1.68 -61.50
CA ASP A 475 31.25 -1.95 -61.56
C ASP A 475 31.68 -2.70 -62.86
N LYS A 476 30.71 -3.27 -63.60
CA LYS A 476 30.93 -3.97 -64.88
C LYS A 476 30.31 -3.18 -66.05
N SER A 477 30.71 -1.93 -66.17
CA SER A 477 30.05 -0.82 -66.89
C SER A 477 29.92 -0.93 -68.42
N SER A 478 30.39 -2.01 -69.06
CA SER A 478 30.37 -2.18 -70.52
C SER A 478 29.46 -3.31 -71.03
N ASN A 479 28.67 -3.96 -70.17
CA ASN A 479 27.73 -5.02 -70.58
C ASN A 479 26.29 -4.45 -70.77
N GLU A 480 25.73 -4.55 -71.98
CA GLU A 480 24.35 -4.09 -72.29
C GLU A 480 23.28 -4.78 -71.43
N GLU A 481 23.46 -6.04 -71.06
CA GLU A 481 22.51 -6.76 -70.20
C GLU A 481 22.47 -6.15 -68.79
N HIS A 482 23.61 -5.69 -68.28
CA HIS A 482 23.67 -5.04 -66.97
C HIS A 482 23.00 -3.67 -66.99
N LEU A 483 23.13 -2.90 -68.08
CA LEU A 483 22.44 -1.62 -68.24
C LEU A 483 20.91 -1.81 -68.26
N ARG A 484 20.40 -2.79 -69.02
CA ARG A 484 18.96 -3.11 -69.04
C ARG A 484 18.45 -3.56 -67.68
N ALA A 485 19.21 -4.40 -66.97
CA ALA A 485 18.86 -4.84 -65.63
C ALA A 485 18.78 -3.65 -64.65
N ARG A 486 19.70 -2.69 -64.73
CA ARG A 486 19.67 -1.47 -63.89
C ARG A 486 18.44 -0.60 -64.18
N ASP A 487 18.12 -0.38 -65.45
CA ASP A 487 16.94 0.41 -65.83
C ASP A 487 15.64 -0.26 -65.38
N TYR A 488 15.58 -1.59 -65.39
CA TYR A 488 14.45 -2.36 -64.86
C TYR A 488 14.35 -2.27 -63.32
N LEU A 489 15.47 -2.30 -62.60
CA LEU A 489 15.49 -2.24 -61.14
C LEU A 489 15.22 -0.82 -60.58
N ARG A 490 15.50 0.24 -61.35
CA ARG A 490 15.30 1.63 -60.92
C ARG A 490 13.86 1.98 -60.49
N PRO A 491 12.79 1.65 -61.24
CA PRO A 491 11.43 1.86 -60.77
C PRO A 491 11.10 1.03 -59.52
N VAL A 492 11.58 -0.21 -59.43
CA VAL A 492 11.38 -1.09 -58.25
C VAL A 492 12.04 -0.49 -57.00
N ILE A 493 13.24 0.07 -57.14
CA ILE A 493 13.93 0.80 -56.05
C ILE A 493 13.11 2.00 -55.60
N ASN A 494 12.60 2.80 -56.54
CA ASN A 494 11.80 3.98 -56.22
C ASN A 494 10.49 3.62 -55.52
N GLU A 495 9.85 2.50 -55.90
CA GLU A 495 8.66 1.99 -55.21
C GLU A 495 9.00 1.48 -53.80
N CYS A 496 10.08 0.72 -53.67
CA CYS A 496 10.53 0.21 -52.37
C CYS A 496 10.91 1.34 -51.40
N GLU A 497 11.54 2.41 -51.90
CA GLU A 497 11.90 3.58 -51.10
C GLU A 497 10.66 4.34 -50.58
N LYS A 498 9.57 4.39 -51.37
CA LYS A 498 8.29 5.00 -50.95
C LYS A 498 7.54 4.22 -49.87
N LEU A 499 7.85 2.93 -49.68
CA LEU A 499 7.27 2.11 -48.62
C LEU A 499 7.91 2.37 -47.25
N ILE A 500 9.10 2.98 -47.23
CA ILE A 500 9.81 3.36 -46.02
C ILE A 500 9.42 4.79 -45.67
N THR A 501 9.11 5.06 -44.40
CA THR A 501 8.82 6.43 -43.96
C THR A 501 10.06 7.32 -44.08
N ASN A 502 9.86 8.62 -44.34
CA ASN A 502 10.96 9.57 -44.49
C ASN A 502 11.90 9.60 -43.26
N ASP A 503 11.33 9.53 -42.06
CA ASP A 503 12.11 9.49 -40.82
C ASP A 503 13.00 8.24 -40.74
N ASN A 504 12.46 7.06 -41.10
CA ASN A 504 13.21 5.81 -41.08
C ASN A 504 14.32 5.81 -42.16
N LEU A 505 14.04 6.36 -43.34
CA LEU A 505 15.03 6.52 -44.38
C LEU A 505 16.18 7.44 -43.92
N ALA A 506 15.85 8.55 -43.24
CA ALA A 506 16.84 9.45 -42.65
C ALA A 506 17.67 8.76 -41.56
N MET A 507 17.06 7.91 -40.72
CA MET A 507 17.78 7.14 -39.71
C MET A 507 18.81 6.17 -40.32
N ILE A 508 18.47 5.53 -41.45
CA ILE A 508 19.40 4.66 -42.18
C ILE A 508 20.54 5.49 -42.79
N GLN A 509 20.20 6.59 -43.48
CA GLN A 509 21.17 7.45 -44.15
C GLN A 509 22.14 8.14 -43.18
N ASN A 510 21.68 8.49 -41.97
CA ASN A 510 22.49 9.14 -40.94
C ASN A 510 23.35 8.16 -40.13
N TRP A 511 23.14 6.84 -40.24
CA TRP A 511 23.87 5.84 -39.47
C TRP A 511 25.41 5.93 -39.58
N PRO A 512 26.02 6.17 -40.76
CA PRO A 512 27.46 6.37 -40.86
C PRO A 512 27.97 7.58 -40.06
N LEU A 513 27.19 8.65 -39.97
CA LEU A 513 27.53 9.84 -39.16
C LEU A 513 27.49 9.50 -37.66
N ILE A 514 26.48 8.74 -37.24
CA ILE A 514 26.38 8.24 -35.85
C ILE A 514 27.58 7.37 -35.49
N LYS A 515 28.00 6.46 -36.38
CA LYS A 515 29.21 5.64 -36.17
C LYS A 515 30.44 6.52 -35.94
N LYS A 516 30.63 7.53 -36.80
CA LYS A 516 31.77 8.47 -36.68
C LYS A 516 31.72 9.26 -35.38
N MET A 517 30.54 9.69 -34.95
CA MET A 517 30.35 10.42 -33.69
C MET A 517 30.77 9.58 -32.48
N TYR A 518 30.31 8.34 -32.37
CA TYR A 518 30.64 7.47 -31.22
C TYR A 518 32.06 6.83 -31.31
N GLN A 519 32.73 6.93 -32.46
CA GLN A 519 34.15 6.60 -32.62
C GLN A 519 35.10 7.74 -32.20
N SER A 520 34.56 8.94 -31.95
CA SER A 520 35.36 10.09 -31.52
C SER A 520 35.85 9.94 -30.08
N ASP A 521 36.84 10.74 -29.68
CA ASP A 521 37.36 10.71 -28.30
C ASP A 521 36.37 11.28 -27.27
N HIS A 522 35.55 12.22 -27.70
CA HIS A 522 34.61 12.93 -26.84
C HIS A 522 33.23 12.99 -27.47
N PHE A 523 32.22 12.95 -26.61
CA PHE A 523 30.84 13.28 -26.91
C PHE A 523 30.60 14.73 -26.50
N GLU A 524 30.13 15.54 -27.43
CA GLU A 524 29.80 16.95 -27.22
C GLU A 524 28.29 17.12 -27.38
N TYR A 525 27.64 17.66 -26.36
CA TYR A 525 26.22 17.96 -26.39
C TYR A 525 25.92 19.23 -25.60
N GLN A 526 24.85 19.91 -25.97
CA GLN A 526 24.48 21.18 -25.39
C GLN A 526 23.45 20.97 -24.28
N VAL A 527 23.73 21.47 -23.08
CA VAL A 527 22.79 21.52 -21.96
C VAL A 527 22.55 22.99 -21.60
N ARG A 528 21.35 23.49 -21.93
CA ARG A 528 21.02 24.92 -21.84
C ARG A 528 22.05 25.74 -22.66
N ASP A 529 22.80 26.63 -22.02
CA ASP A 529 23.78 27.49 -22.67
C ASP A 529 25.23 26.97 -22.59
N GLN A 530 25.44 25.73 -22.10
CA GLN A 530 26.77 25.15 -21.93
C GLN A 530 26.98 23.92 -22.84
N VAL A 531 28.14 23.86 -23.50
CA VAL A 531 28.60 22.65 -24.21
C VAL A 531 29.29 21.75 -23.20
N ILE A 532 28.69 20.59 -22.94
CA ILE A 532 29.29 19.56 -22.09
C ILE A 532 30.09 18.62 -22.98
N LYS A 533 31.37 18.44 -22.63
CA LYS A 533 32.30 17.53 -23.30
C LYS A 533 32.66 16.39 -22.38
N GLN A 534 32.29 15.17 -22.76
CA GLN A 534 32.59 13.95 -21.98
C GLN A 534 33.41 12.96 -22.79
N PRO A 535 34.36 12.23 -22.18
CA PRO A 535 35.11 11.19 -22.87
C PRO A 535 34.18 10.03 -23.25
N LEU A 536 34.34 9.48 -24.46
CA LEU A 536 33.58 8.33 -24.98
C LEU A 536 34.27 6.98 -24.76
N ALA A 537 35.49 6.99 -24.24
CA ALA A 537 36.22 5.79 -23.91
C ALA A 537 37.03 5.96 -22.62
N THR A 538 37.33 4.84 -21.99
CA THR A 538 38.25 4.73 -20.85
C THR A 538 39.38 3.80 -21.24
N GLU A 539 40.61 4.14 -20.88
CA GLU A 539 41.76 3.26 -21.11
C GLU A 539 41.94 2.30 -19.93
N SER A 540 42.06 1.01 -20.23
CA SER A 540 42.35 -0.03 -19.23
C SER A 540 43.83 -0.07 -18.86
N LEU A 541 44.18 -0.78 -17.79
CA LEU A 541 45.58 -1.01 -17.40
C LEU A 541 46.44 -1.68 -18.49
N SER A 542 45.81 -2.39 -19.44
CA SER A 542 46.49 -3.03 -20.57
C SER A 542 46.67 -2.10 -21.78
N GLY A 543 46.25 -0.84 -21.71
CA GLY A 543 46.22 0.11 -22.84
C GLY A 543 45.05 -0.08 -23.79
N THR A 544 44.13 -1.02 -23.51
CA THR A 544 42.92 -1.21 -24.32
C THR A 544 41.96 -0.05 -24.12
N ARG A 545 41.54 0.59 -25.21
CA ARG A 545 40.49 1.62 -25.25
C ARG A 545 39.10 0.96 -25.15
N ILE A 546 38.42 1.14 -24.02
CA ILE A 546 37.08 0.61 -23.77
C ILE A 546 36.04 1.71 -24.03
N SER A 547 35.23 1.53 -25.07
CA SER A 547 34.15 2.48 -25.39
C SER A 547 33.03 2.45 -24.34
N LYS A 548 32.52 3.63 -23.99
CA LYS A 548 31.35 3.77 -23.12
C LYS A 548 30.07 3.27 -23.80
N VAL A 549 29.93 3.52 -25.10
CA VAL A 549 28.78 3.05 -25.88
C VAL A 549 29.31 2.27 -27.07
N VAL A 550 28.90 1.01 -27.20
CA VAL A 550 29.27 0.13 -28.31
C VAL A 550 28.13 0.07 -29.32
N LEU A 551 28.46 0.26 -30.60
CA LEU A 551 27.50 0.21 -31.72
C LEU A 551 27.52 -1.15 -32.40
N PRO A 552 26.38 -1.63 -32.93
CA PRO A 552 26.37 -2.87 -33.70
C PRO A 552 27.13 -2.73 -35.03
N SER A 553 27.74 -3.84 -35.46
CA SER A 553 28.47 -3.95 -36.72
C SER A 553 27.60 -4.35 -37.91
N TYR A 554 26.27 -4.15 -37.82
CA TYR A 554 25.32 -4.49 -38.88
C TYR A 554 25.61 -3.75 -40.19
N LYS A 555 25.31 -4.44 -41.29
CA LYS A 555 25.45 -3.95 -42.67
C LYS A 555 24.10 -3.79 -43.35
N ASP A 556 23.19 -4.74 -43.14
CA ASP A 556 21.84 -4.68 -43.68
C ASP A 556 21.07 -3.49 -43.10
N TRP A 557 20.37 -2.74 -43.97
CA TRP A 557 19.63 -1.56 -43.54
C TRP A 557 18.41 -1.89 -42.70
N GLY A 558 17.81 -3.09 -42.87
CA GLY A 558 16.74 -3.57 -42.01
C GLY A 558 17.23 -3.87 -40.61
N ASP A 559 18.34 -4.58 -40.43
CA ASP A 559 18.92 -4.84 -39.10
C ASP A 559 19.26 -3.53 -38.36
N ILE A 560 19.87 -2.58 -39.08
CA ILE A 560 20.20 -1.24 -38.54
C ILE A 560 18.92 -0.50 -38.12
N LEU A 561 17.88 -0.51 -38.95
CA LEU A 561 16.64 0.19 -38.65
C LEU A 561 15.90 -0.49 -37.49
N GLN A 562 15.81 -1.82 -37.50
CA GLN A 562 15.17 -2.60 -36.45
C GLN A 562 15.81 -2.33 -35.09
N TRP A 563 17.15 -2.34 -35.01
CA TRP A 563 17.87 -2.03 -33.79
C TRP A 563 17.62 -0.60 -33.31
N GLN A 564 17.66 0.39 -34.20
CA GLN A 564 17.40 1.79 -33.86
C GLN A 564 15.94 2.05 -33.41
N LEU A 565 14.97 1.28 -33.90
CA LEU A 565 13.57 1.42 -33.50
C LEU A 565 13.21 0.61 -32.24
N LYS A 566 13.86 -0.53 -32.00
CA LYS A 566 13.57 -1.40 -30.83
C LYS A 566 14.34 -1.02 -29.58
N GLU A 567 15.63 -0.72 -29.71
CA GLU A 567 16.51 -0.52 -28.56
C GLU A 567 17.20 0.84 -28.56
N ASN A 568 17.69 1.26 -29.73
CA ASN A 568 18.43 2.49 -29.98
C ASN A 568 19.62 2.72 -29.01
N LEU A 569 20.24 3.87 -29.15
CA LEU A 569 21.24 4.40 -28.23
C LEU A 569 20.58 4.86 -26.92
N PRO A 570 21.30 4.82 -25.79
CA PRO A 570 20.88 5.54 -24.59
C PRO A 570 20.53 7.00 -24.91
N GLY A 571 19.44 7.51 -24.32
CA GLY A 571 18.95 8.87 -24.55
C GLY A 571 18.14 9.06 -25.84
N LYS A 572 17.91 8.00 -26.64
CA LYS A 572 17.06 8.06 -27.85
C LYS A 572 15.86 7.13 -27.73
N PHE A 573 14.73 7.55 -28.30
CA PHE A 573 13.50 6.74 -28.32
C PHE A 573 13.76 5.35 -28.94
N PRO A 574 13.25 4.25 -28.36
CA PRO A 574 12.31 4.16 -27.23
C PRO A 574 12.99 4.07 -25.83
N PHE A 575 14.21 4.58 -25.69
CA PHE A 575 14.98 4.70 -24.44
C PHE A 575 15.29 3.37 -23.75
N THR A 576 15.27 2.27 -24.50
CA THR A 576 15.46 0.92 -23.96
C THR A 576 16.79 0.77 -23.24
N ALA A 577 17.87 1.34 -23.78
CA ALA A 577 19.21 1.30 -23.17
C ALA A 577 19.48 2.38 -22.10
N GLY A 578 18.48 3.23 -21.79
CA GLY A 578 18.61 4.32 -20.83
C GLY A 578 18.00 5.63 -21.34
N VAL A 579 17.58 6.49 -20.40
CA VAL A 579 16.91 7.77 -20.71
C VAL A 579 17.86 8.96 -20.93
N PHE A 580 19.14 8.77 -20.63
CA PHE A 580 20.21 9.76 -20.84
C PHE A 580 21.25 9.19 -21.80
N GLU A 581 21.89 10.07 -22.56
CA GLU A 581 22.90 9.73 -23.57
C GLU A 581 24.13 9.07 -22.96
N LEU A 582 24.55 9.54 -21.78
CA LEU A 582 25.65 9.00 -20.99
C LEU A 582 25.28 9.06 -19.48
N LYS A 583 25.86 8.15 -18.69
CA LYS A 583 25.81 8.19 -17.23
C LYS A 583 26.51 9.44 -16.71
N ARG A 584 25.97 10.02 -15.64
CA ARG A 584 26.58 11.19 -14.97
C ARG A 584 27.87 10.77 -14.26
N THR A 585 28.96 11.48 -14.50
CA THR A 585 30.27 11.19 -13.88
C THR A 585 30.39 11.68 -12.43
N GLU A 586 29.62 12.69 -12.04
CA GLU A 586 29.69 13.33 -10.72
C GLU A 586 28.61 12.85 -9.73
N GLU A 587 27.65 12.04 -10.19
CA GLU A 587 26.49 11.62 -9.41
C GLU A 587 26.32 10.11 -9.54
N ASP A 588 26.92 9.36 -8.60
CA ASP A 588 26.70 7.91 -8.50
C ASP A 588 25.22 7.62 -8.22
N PRO A 589 24.65 6.52 -8.73
CA PRO A 589 23.25 6.15 -8.49
C PRO A 589 22.99 5.73 -7.02
N THR A 590 24.05 5.62 -6.22
CA THR A 590 24.01 5.21 -4.82
C THR A 590 23.03 6.07 -4.02
N ARG A 591 22.05 5.41 -3.41
CA ARG A 591 21.13 6.03 -2.47
C ARG A 591 20.92 5.07 -1.30
N MET A 592 21.38 5.47 -0.12
CA MET A 592 21.31 4.62 1.07
C MET A 592 20.06 4.91 1.87
N PHE A 593 19.35 3.82 2.16
CA PHE A 593 18.19 3.77 3.04
C PHE A 593 18.67 3.86 4.49
N ALA A 594 18.16 4.82 5.24
CA ALA A 594 18.45 4.96 6.66
C ALA A 594 17.23 5.50 7.42
N GLY A 595 17.06 5.03 8.64
CA GLY A 595 16.00 5.43 9.54
C GLY A 595 16.00 4.55 10.77
N GLU A 596 16.27 5.14 11.91
CA GLU A 596 16.27 4.44 13.20
C GLU A 596 16.19 5.46 14.36
N GLY A 597 15.42 5.12 15.39
CA GLY A 597 15.33 5.89 16.62
C GLY A 597 14.65 7.25 16.40
N GLY A 598 15.15 8.26 17.11
CA GLY A 598 14.69 9.64 16.94
C GLY A 598 15.30 10.35 15.72
N PRO A 599 14.78 11.52 15.35
CA PRO A 599 15.29 12.30 14.22
C PRO A 599 16.78 12.63 14.34
N GLU A 600 17.31 12.84 15.55
CA GLU A 600 18.71 13.15 15.80
C GLU A 600 19.65 11.95 15.50
N ARG A 601 19.26 10.72 15.85
CA ARG A 601 20.04 9.51 15.55
C ARG A 601 20.10 9.25 14.05
N THR A 602 18.96 9.37 13.37
CA THR A 602 18.90 9.20 11.92
C THR A 602 19.67 10.32 11.20
N ASN A 603 19.59 11.57 11.67
CA ASN A 603 20.39 12.67 11.14
C ASN A 603 21.90 12.38 11.24
N LYS A 604 22.37 11.87 12.39
CA LYS A 604 23.76 11.43 12.57
C LYS A 604 24.15 10.36 11.54
N ARG A 605 23.28 9.38 11.29
CA ARG A 605 23.54 8.33 10.28
C ARG A 605 23.58 8.92 8.87
N PHE A 606 22.70 9.87 8.52
CA PHE A 606 22.75 10.54 7.22
C PHE A 606 24.09 11.25 7.00
N HIS A 607 24.55 12.02 7.98
CA HIS A 607 25.84 12.71 7.91
C HIS A 607 27.01 11.72 7.73
N TYR A 608 26.99 10.60 8.46
CA TYR A 608 27.98 9.53 8.32
C TYR A 608 28.02 8.94 6.91
N VAL A 609 26.86 8.54 6.35
CA VAL A 609 26.84 7.89 5.03
C VAL A 609 27.10 8.86 3.88
N SER A 610 26.79 10.15 4.05
CA SER A 610 27.04 11.18 3.03
C SER A 610 28.42 11.83 3.11
N LEU A 611 29.20 11.55 4.15
CA LEU A 611 30.46 12.24 4.42
C LEU A 611 31.43 12.09 3.23
N GLY A 612 31.94 13.22 2.73
CA GLY A 612 32.89 13.25 1.61
C GLY A 612 32.30 12.94 0.23
N GLN A 613 30.98 12.70 0.12
CA GLN A 613 30.33 12.49 -1.17
C GLN A 613 30.11 13.82 -1.92
N PRO A 614 30.31 13.86 -3.25
CA PRO A 614 30.14 15.08 -4.05
C PRO A 614 28.66 15.50 -4.21
N ALA A 615 27.72 14.58 -4.02
CA ALA A 615 26.28 14.80 -4.05
C ALA A 615 25.61 14.07 -2.88
N ILE A 616 24.60 14.68 -2.28
CA ILE A 616 23.95 14.17 -1.06
C ILE A 616 22.60 13.57 -1.45
N ARG A 617 22.50 12.23 -1.41
CA ARG A 617 21.31 11.47 -1.81
C ARG A 617 20.77 10.65 -0.63
N LEU A 618 19.87 11.25 0.13
CA LEU A 618 19.30 10.62 1.33
C LEU A 618 18.08 9.76 0.98
N SER A 619 17.87 8.66 1.70
CA SER A 619 16.62 7.91 1.65
C SER A 619 16.14 7.58 3.06
N THR A 620 14.97 8.10 3.41
CA THR A 620 14.40 8.05 4.76
C THR A 620 13.44 6.88 4.90
N ALA A 621 13.67 6.05 5.91
CA ALA A 621 12.79 4.99 6.38
C ALA A 621 12.08 5.44 7.66
N PHE A 622 10.75 5.42 7.70
CA PHE A 622 9.98 5.82 8.88
C PHE A 622 9.60 4.61 9.73
N ASP A 623 9.49 4.81 11.05
CA ASP A 623 9.02 3.76 11.96
C ASP A 623 7.56 3.39 11.66
N SER A 624 7.11 2.25 12.15
CA SER A 624 5.74 1.79 11.88
C SER A 624 4.68 2.75 12.43
N VAL A 625 4.97 3.49 13.51
CA VAL A 625 4.05 4.46 14.09
C VAL A 625 3.79 5.61 13.10
N THR A 626 4.84 6.22 12.56
CA THR A 626 4.77 7.25 11.53
C THR A 626 4.20 6.72 10.22
N LEU A 627 4.54 5.49 9.80
CA LEU A 627 4.01 4.89 8.57
C LEU A 627 2.48 4.79 8.57
N TYR A 628 1.88 4.60 9.75
CA TYR A 628 0.42 4.52 9.92
C TYR A 628 -0.22 5.85 10.34
N GLY A 629 0.53 6.96 10.30
CA GLY A 629 -0.02 8.29 10.56
C GLY A 629 -0.40 8.52 12.02
N GLU A 630 0.21 7.78 12.94
CA GLU A 630 -0.07 7.87 14.38
C GLU A 630 1.03 8.62 15.12
N ASP A 631 0.69 9.08 16.32
CA ASP A 631 1.63 9.72 17.24
C ASP A 631 2.30 8.69 18.17
N PRO A 632 3.55 8.93 18.63
CA PRO A 632 4.17 8.12 19.68
C PRO A 632 3.38 8.22 21.00
N ASP A 633 3.12 7.07 21.63
CA ASP A 633 2.28 6.95 22.83
C ASP A 633 2.87 5.95 23.85
N PRO A 634 2.69 6.17 25.18
CA PRO A 634 3.13 5.22 26.21
C PRO A 634 2.41 3.86 26.20
N ARG A 635 1.30 3.71 25.47
CA ARG A 635 0.59 2.43 25.34
C ARG A 635 1.56 1.34 24.82
N PRO A 636 1.69 0.17 25.49
CA PRO A 636 2.79 -0.76 25.22
C PRO A 636 2.92 -1.23 23.76
N ASP A 637 1.80 -1.44 23.06
CA ASP A 637 1.80 -1.86 21.66
C ASP A 637 2.22 -0.77 20.66
N ILE A 638 2.15 0.51 21.05
CA ILE A 638 2.74 1.65 20.32
C ILE A 638 4.18 1.88 20.81
N PHE A 639 4.40 1.96 22.13
CA PHE A 639 5.69 2.23 22.75
C PHE A 639 6.78 1.26 22.30
N GLY A 640 6.44 -0.03 22.18
CA GLY A 640 7.35 -1.06 21.65
C GLY A 640 7.84 -0.79 20.23
N LYS A 641 7.16 0.07 19.46
CA LYS A 641 7.39 0.31 18.02
C LYS A 641 7.99 1.67 17.70
N ILE A 642 7.97 2.63 18.63
CA ILE A 642 8.53 3.96 18.44
C ILE A 642 10.02 3.86 18.10
N GLY A 643 10.42 4.39 16.93
CA GLY A 643 11.81 4.42 16.45
C GLY A 643 12.41 3.06 16.08
N ASN A 644 11.61 1.99 16.05
CA ASN A 644 12.04 0.68 15.58
C ASN A 644 11.77 0.54 14.08
N SER A 645 12.71 -0.11 13.36
CA SER A 645 12.63 -0.33 11.91
C SER A 645 12.54 0.95 11.05
N GLY A 646 12.79 2.12 11.66
CA GLY A 646 12.66 3.42 11.00
C GLY A 646 12.77 4.58 11.99
N VAL A 647 12.78 5.81 11.47
CA VAL A 647 12.80 7.04 12.28
C VAL A 647 11.39 7.45 12.72
N SER A 648 11.25 7.86 13.98
CA SER A 648 9.98 8.34 14.53
C SER A 648 9.80 9.84 14.29
N ILE A 649 8.82 10.20 13.45
CA ILE A 649 8.51 11.60 13.07
C ILE A 649 7.02 11.85 13.31
N ALA A 650 6.70 12.73 14.25
CA ALA A 650 5.31 13.08 14.58
C ALA A 650 4.98 14.55 14.31
N THR A 651 6.00 15.41 14.15
CA THR A 651 5.82 16.85 14.03
C THR A 651 6.75 17.48 12.99
N VAL A 652 6.44 18.70 12.56
CA VAL A 652 7.32 19.48 11.68
C VAL A 652 8.70 19.77 12.31
N ASP A 653 8.78 19.86 13.64
CA ASP A 653 10.06 20.03 14.34
C ASP A 653 10.95 18.79 14.23
N ASP A 654 10.36 17.60 14.25
CA ASP A 654 11.09 16.36 14.04
C ASP A 654 11.69 16.31 12.61
N ALA A 655 10.93 16.76 11.61
CA ALA A 655 11.43 16.89 10.24
C ALA A 655 12.59 17.90 10.11
N LYS A 656 12.50 19.05 10.82
CA LYS A 656 13.60 20.03 10.89
C LYS A 656 14.87 19.42 11.49
N LYS A 657 14.74 18.66 12.58
CA LYS A 657 15.87 17.96 13.22
C LYS A 657 16.48 16.91 12.30
N LEU A 658 15.63 16.09 11.67
CA LEU A 658 16.01 14.99 10.78
C LEU A 658 16.91 15.47 9.64
N TYR A 659 16.55 16.59 9.00
CA TYR A 659 17.27 17.13 7.84
C TYR A 659 18.21 18.29 8.18
N SER A 660 18.48 18.55 9.46
CA SER A 660 19.40 19.61 9.88
C SER A 660 20.82 19.39 9.33
N GLY A 661 21.45 20.49 8.92
CA GLY A 661 22.79 20.49 8.30
C GLY A 661 22.81 20.13 6.82
N PHE A 662 21.69 19.73 6.21
CA PHE A 662 21.55 19.51 4.77
C PHE A 662 20.71 20.61 4.14
N ASP A 663 21.28 21.39 3.21
CA ASP A 663 20.49 22.37 2.47
C ASP A 663 19.58 21.66 1.46
N LEU A 664 18.27 21.65 1.75
CA LEU A 664 17.25 20.95 0.96
C LEU A 664 16.94 21.64 -0.39
N SER A 665 17.40 22.88 -0.57
CA SER A 665 17.28 23.63 -1.83
C SER A 665 18.56 23.58 -2.67
N ASP A 666 19.63 22.96 -2.18
CA ASP A 666 20.87 22.82 -2.93
C ASP A 666 20.67 21.88 -4.14
N PRO A 667 21.14 22.26 -5.34
CA PRO A 667 21.02 21.42 -6.53
C PRO A 667 21.76 20.07 -6.43
N LYS A 668 22.62 19.85 -5.45
CA LYS A 668 23.34 18.58 -5.20
C LYS A 668 22.74 17.76 -4.06
N THR A 669 21.70 18.25 -3.39
CA THR A 669 20.97 17.53 -2.35
C THR A 669 19.66 16.98 -2.89
N SER A 670 19.32 15.73 -2.58
CA SER A 670 18.05 15.12 -2.94
C SER A 670 17.60 14.10 -1.90
N VAL A 671 16.41 14.32 -1.34
CA VAL A 671 15.84 13.44 -0.31
C VAL A 671 14.73 12.57 -0.89
N SER A 672 14.78 11.27 -0.62
CA SER A 672 13.70 10.32 -0.91
C SER A 672 13.04 9.88 0.39
N MET A 673 11.72 9.93 0.47
CA MET A 673 10.94 9.59 1.67
C MET A 673 10.00 8.42 1.36
N THR A 674 10.22 7.30 2.05
CA THR A 674 9.42 6.07 1.86
C THR A 674 8.22 6.08 2.80
N ILE A 675 7.18 6.80 2.38
CA ILE A 675 5.93 6.98 3.13
C ILE A 675 4.76 6.89 2.15
N ASN A 676 3.64 6.28 2.57
CA ASN A 676 2.46 6.06 1.72
C ASN A 676 1.19 6.66 2.35
N GLY A 677 0.59 6.00 3.33
CA GLY A 677 -0.68 6.42 3.95
C GLY A 677 -0.75 7.92 4.31
N PRO A 678 0.13 8.42 5.18
CA PRO A 678 0.18 9.83 5.56
C PRO A 678 1.17 10.65 4.71
N ALA A 679 1.54 10.19 3.51
CA ALA A 679 2.55 10.85 2.68
C ALA A 679 2.32 12.35 2.42
N PRO A 680 1.09 12.84 2.17
CA PRO A 680 0.84 14.27 2.05
C PRO A 680 1.20 15.07 3.31
N ILE A 681 1.00 14.50 4.51
CA ILE A 681 1.31 15.16 5.79
C ILE A 681 2.84 15.27 5.95
N LEU A 682 3.56 14.17 5.73
CA LEU A 682 5.02 14.13 5.84
C LEU A 682 5.69 14.99 4.76
N LEU A 683 5.11 15.07 3.55
CA LEU A 683 5.57 15.97 2.51
C LEU A 683 5.40 17.43 2.94
N ALA A 684 4.28 17.79 3.57
CA ALA A 684 4.08 19.13 4.11
C ALA A 684 5.06 19.46 5.26
N PHE A 685 5.41 18.48 6.13
CA PHE A 685 6.49 18.65 7.10
C PHE A 685 7.84 18.94 6.41
N TYR A 686 8.19 18.15 5.39
CA TYR A 686 9.44 18.30 4.64
C TYR A 686 9.53 19.66 3.92
N LEU A 687 8.48 20.07 3.23
CA LEU A 687 8.46 21.35 2.52
C LEU A 687 8.54 22.54 3.48
N ASN A 688 7.85 22.49 4.63
CA ASN A 688 8.00 23.52 5.68
C ASN A 688 9.42 23.54 6.26
N ALA A 689 10.05 22.38 6.49
CA ALA A 689 11.44 22.33 6.93
C ALA A 689 12.40 22.96 5.91
N ALA A 690 12.19 22.72 4.61
CA ALA A 690 12.98 23.34 3.54
C ALA A 690 12.76 24.87 3.46
N ILE A 691 11.52 25.34 3.59
CA ILE A 691 11.21 26.78 3.62
C ILE A 691 11.92 27.45 4.80
N ASP A 692 11.81 26.85 5.99
CA ASP A 692 12.39 27.42 7.21
C ASP A 692 13.93 27.43 7.18
N GLN A 693 14.58 26.48 6.51
CA GLN A 693 16.02 26.56 6.26
C GLN A 693 16.38 27.81 5.43
N GLN A 694 15.62 28.12 4.39
CA GLN A 694 15.88 29.30 3.55
C GLN A 694 15.53 30.61 4.27
N CYS A 695 14.50 30.62 5.11
CA CYS A 695 14.23 31.72 6.04
C CYS A 695 15.39 31.95 7.01
N GLU A 696 15.95 30.89 7.59
CA GLU A 696 17.14 30.98 8.46
C GLU A 696 18.34 31.56 7.70
N GLN A 697 18.60 31.11 6.48
CA GLN A 697 19.69 31.65 5.65
C GLN A 697 19.48 33.15 5.36
N TRP A 698 18.24 33.57 5.05
CA TRP A 698 17.91 34.97 4.85
C TRP A 698 18.15 35.81 6.10
N LEU A 699 17.71 35.34 7.28
CA LEU A 699 17.92 36.01 8.56
C LEU A 699 19.42 36.13 8.89
N ASN A 700 20.20 35.06 8.65
CA ASN A 700 21.66 35.08 8.81
C ASN A 700 22.32 36.11 7.87
N LYS A 701 21.92 36.14 6.60
CA LYS A 701 22.49 37.05 5.59
C LYS A 701 22.20 38.52 5.90
N ASN A 702 21.02 38.83 6.42
CA ASN A 702 20.59 40.19 6.73
C ASN A 702 20.86 40.60 8.19
N SER A 703 21.35 39.68 9.03
CA SER A 703 21.54 39.88 10.48
C SER A 703 20.26 40.32 11.23
N ASP A 704 19.10 39.91 10.75
CA ASP A 704 17.79 40.40 11.21
C ASP A 704 17.09 39.42 12.17
N TRP A 705 17.70 39.16 13.33
CA TRP A 705 17.18 38.19 14.31
C TRP A 705 16.33 38.81 15.42
N GLN A 706 16.05 40.12 15.36
CA GLN A 706 15.39 40.84 16.45
C GLN A 706 13.96 40.33 16.67
N GLU A 707 13.18 40.25 15.60
CA GLU A 707 11.81 39.77 15.67
C GLU A 707 11.73 38.30 16.05
N ALA A 708 12.59 37.45 15.47
CA ALA A 708 12.69 36.05 15.84
C ALA A 708 13.03 35.86 17.33
N SER A 709 13.94 36.68 17.88
CA SER A 709 14.28 36.65 19.32
C SER A 709 13.11 37.10 20.19
N ARG A 710 12.35 38.11 19.74
CA ARG A 710 11.15 38.60 20.42
C ARG A 710 10.07 37.51 20.47
N VAL A 711 9.71 36.94 19.32
CA VAL A 711 8.73 35.84 19.22
C VAL A 711 9.15 34.65 20.06
N MET A 712 10.42 34.24 20.00
CA MET A 712 10.96 33.14 20.80
C MET A 712 10.82 33.40 22.31
N SER A 713 11.15 34.60 22.78
CA SER A 713 11.05 34.97 24.20
C SER A 713 9.61 34.94 24.73
N ILE A 714 8.64 35.29 23.89
CA ILE A 714 7.21 35.31 24.23
C ILE A 714 6.65 33.89 24.20
N LYS A 715 6.87 33.16 23.09
CA LYS A 715 6.32 31.83 22.85
C LYS A 715 6.82 30.80 23.86
N PHE A 716 8.09 30.90 24.27
CA PHE A 716 8.72 29.95 25.20
C PHE A 716 8.93 30.52 26.62
N ARG A 717 8.22 31.59 27.00
CA ARG A 717 8.36 32.19 28.34
C ARG A 717 8.07 31.20 29.49
N HIS A 718 7.11 30.33 29.27
CA HIS A 718 6.62 29.33 30.24
C HIS A 718 6.57 27.92 29.65
N LEU A 719 7.19 27.70 28.48
CA LEU A 719 7.16 26.44 27.75
C LEU A 719 8.59 25.98 27.48
N PRO A 720 8.85 24.66 27.45
CA PRO A 720 10.17 24.15 27.10
C PRO A 720 10.51 24.53 25.66
N LYS A 721 11.71 25.10 25.46
CA LYS A 721 12.23 25.38 24.12
C LYS A 721 12.66 24.05 23.47
N PRO A 722 12.24 23.76 22.22
CA PRO A 722 12.73 22.58 21.54
C PRO A 722 14.22 22.72 21.23
N GLY A 723 14.95 21.61 21.30
CA GLY A 723 16.37 21.53 21.02
C GLY A 723 16.72 20.25 20.26
N TYR A 724 17.94 20.22 19.71
CA TYR A 724 18.55 19.01 19.16
C TYR A 724 19.27 18.27 20.28
N TYR A 725 18.75 17.13 20.70
CA TYR A 725 19.35 16.31 21.75
C TYR A 725 19.18 14.83 21.41
N ASN A 726 20.30 14.09 21.39
CA ASN A 726 20.31 12.65 21.15
C ASN A 726 20.67 11.94 22.47
N PRO A 727 19.73 11.22 23.12
CA PRO A 727 20.02 10.47 24.35
C PRO A 727 21.13 9.43 24.17
N ALA A 728 21.23 8.80 23.00
CA ALA A 728 22.26 7.81 22.69
C ALA A 728 23.64 8.44 22.39
N SER A 729 23.71 9.75 22.16
CA SER A 729 24.94 10.48 21.86
C SER A 729 24.84 11.95 22.31
N PRO A 730 24.89 12.23 23.63
CA PRO A 730 24.58 13.55 24.19
C PRO A 730 25.49 14.69 23.66
N GLU A 731 24.90 15.85 23.40
CA GLU A 731 25.53 17.17 23.18
C GLU A 731 26.52 17.38 22.03
N ARG A 732 26.50 16.59 20.94
CA ARG A 732 27.33 16.90 19.76
C ARG A 732 26.53 16.81 18.45
N LEU A 733 26.45 17.92 17.71
CA LEU A 733 26.05 17.89 16.31
C LEU A 733 26.98 16.91 15.57
N PRO A 734 26.45 16.02 14.72
CA PRO A 734 27.28 15.05 14.02
C PRO A 734 28.30 15.77 13.13
N GLU A 735 29.42 15.11 12.86
CA GLU A 735 30.43 15.64 11.94
C GLU A 735 29.78 15.94 10.58
N GLY A 736 30.02 17.13 10.03
CA GLY A 736 29.38 17.62 8.81
C GLY A 736 28.10 18.44 9.03
N ASN A 737 27.48 18.42 10.22
CA ASN A 737 26.30 19.23 10.52
C ASN A 737 26.68 20.64 10.97
N ASN A 738 26.26 21.66 10.20
CA ASN A 738 26.54 23.07 10.44
C ASN A 738 25.45 23.81 11.26
N GLY A 739 24.42 23.09 11.72
CA GLY A 739 23.30 23.64 12.48
C GLY A 739 22.17 24.28 11.66
N LEU A 740 22.26 24.29 10.31
CA LEU A 740 21.20 24.79 9.44
C LEU A 740 19.87 24.07 9.72
N GLY A 741 18.80 24.84 9.91
CA GLY A 741 17.44 24.35 10.16
C GLY A 741 17.09 24.21 11.64
N LEU A 742 18.04 24.47 12.56
CA LEU A 742 17.82 24.38 14.00
C LEU A 742 17.51 25.73 14.66
N LYS A 743 17.79 26.88 14.02
CA LYS A 743 17.57 28.19 14.66
C LYS A 743 16.09 28.59 14.72
N LEU A 744 15.29 28.09 13.77
CA LEU A 744 13.82 28.24 13.73
C LEU A 744 13.10 27.00 14.30
N LEU A 745 13.74 26.21 15.15
CA LEU A 745 13.08 25.08 15.78
C LEU A 745 11.97 25.58 16.72
N GLY A 746 10.73 25.12 16.52
CA GLY A 746 9.56 25.51 17.31
C GLY A 746 8.71 26.68 16.82
N PHE A 747 9.08 27.31 15.70
CA PHE A 747 8.27 28.33 15.03
C PHE A 747 8.52 28.36 13.53
N SER A 748 7.58 28.90 12.76
CA SER A 748 7.65 29.03 11.29
C SER A 748 8.35 30.32 10.89
N GLY A 749 9.02 30.33 9.72
CA GLY A 749 9.50 31.55 9.09
C GLY A 749 8.41 32.60 8.90
N SER A 750 7.16 32.18 8.68
CA SER A 750 5.99 33.07 8.56
C SER A 750 5.64 33.81 9.86
N GLU A 751 6.12 33.35 11.02
CA GLU A 751 5.90 34.03 12.31
C GLU A 751 6.95 35.12 12.58
N VAL A 752 8.07 35.13 11.85
CA VAL A 752 9.25 35.97 12.16
C VAL A 752 9.74 36.82 11.00
N LEU A 753 9.19 36.62 9.81
CA LEU A 753 9.47 37.42 8.62
C LEU A 753 8.23 38.20 8.17
N PRO A 754 8.41 39.36 7.51
CA PRO A 754 7.34 40.01 6.77
C PRO A 754 6.70 39.07 5.74
N ALA A 755 5.38 39.17 5.56
CA ALA A 755 4.61 38.24 4.74
C ALA A 755 5.08 38.21 3.27
N ASP A 756 5.42 39.35 2.69
CA ASP A 756 5.92 39.47 1.33
C ASP A 756 7.28 38.78 1.14
N ILE A 757 8.18 38.91 2.12
CA ILE A 757 9.50 38.24 2.12
C ILE A 757 9.32 36.73 2.29
N TYR A 758 8.48 36.29 3.22
CA TYR A 758 8.20 34.87 3.43
C TYR A 758 7.64 34.22 2.16
N GLU A 759 6.65 34.83 1.49
CA GLU A 759 6.05 34.28 0.27
C GLU A 759 7.05 34.23 -0.90
N GLN A 760 7.96 35.21 -1.01
CA GLN A 760 9.06 35.15 -1.99
C GLN A 760 10.01 33.98 -1.72
N ILE A 761 10.42 33.77 -0.47
CA ILE A 761 11.29 32.65 -0.07
C ILE A 761 10.59 31.32 -0.30
N LYS A 762 9.31 31.20 0.10
CA LYS A 762 8.49 30.01 -0.12
C LYS A 762 8.40 29.66 -1.60
N ALA A 763 8.04 30.62 -2.46
CA ALA A 763 7.95 30.41 -3.90
C ALA A 763 9.30 29.98 -4.52
N ALA A 764 10.41 30.62 -4.14
CA ALA A 764 11.74 30.25 -4.62
C ALA A 764 12.11 28.81 -4.19
N THR A 765 11.88 28.49 -2.91
CA THR A 765 12.17 27.17 -2.32
C THR A 765 11.39 26.06 -3.03
N MET A 766 10.09 26.26 -3.29
CA MET A 766 9.24 25.27 -3.98
C MET A 766 9.77 24.90 -5.38
N THR A 767 10.40 25.85 -6.09
CA THR A 767 10.97 25.57 -7.41
C THR A 767 12.37 24.93 -7.35
N ALA A 768 13.09 25.12 -6.24
CA ALA A 768 14.46 24.63 -6.06
C ALA A 768 14.50 23.19 -5.50
N VAL A 769 13.61 22.88 -4.56
CA VAL A 769 13.64 21.64 -3.77
C VAL A 769 13.67 20.38 -4.65
N ARG A 770 14.56 19.44 -4.31
CA ARG A 770 14.74 18.18 -5.03
C ARG A 770 14.43 16.97 -4.15
N GLY A 771 13.67 16.03 -4.66
CA GLY A 771 13.38 14.82 -3.89
C GLY A 771 12.29 13.94 -4.46
N THR A 772 11.87 12.97 -3.67
CA THR A 772 10.84 12.00 -4.02
C THR A 772 10.06 11.63 -2.78
N VAL A 773 8.74 11.65 -2.86
CA VAL A 773 7.87 10.97 -1.91
C VAL A 773 7.33 9.71 -2.58
N GLN A 774 7.23 8.61 -1.84
CA GLN A 774 6.81 7.34 -2.43
C GLN A 774 5.32 7.36 -2.81
N ALA A 775 4.43 7.47 -1.83
CA ALA A 775 3.02 7.85 -2.00
C ALA A 775 2.22 7.10 -3.08
N ASP A 776 2.60 5.84 -3.36
CA ASP A 776 1.84 4.97 -4.27
C ASP A 776 0.81 4.21 -3.43
N ILE A 777 -0.46 4.60 -3.57
CA ILE A 777 -1.61 4.07 -2.83
C ILE A 777 -2.14 2.78 -3.48
N LEU A 778 -1.94 2.61 -4.79
CA LEU A 778 -2.47 1.44 -5.50
C LEU A 778 -1.73 0.17 -5.06
N LYS A 779 -0.41 0.23 -4.87
CA LYS A 779 0.36 -0.90 -4.34
C LYS A 779 -0.01 -1.26 -2.90
N GLU A 780 -0.54 -0.32 -2.12
CA GLU A 780 -0.82 -0.51 -0.70
C GLU A 780 -1.95 -1.51 -0.51
N ASP A 781 -3.02 -1.35 -1.29
CA ASP A 781 -4.15 -2.29 -1.26
C ASP A 781 -3.81 -3.62 -1.96
N GLN A 782 -2.90 -3.60 -2.95
CA GLN A 782 -2.45 -4.79 -3.66
C GLN A 782 -1.49 -5.67 -2.83
N ALA A 783 -0.59 -5.08 -2.05
CA ALA A 783 0.51 -5.81 -1.41
C ALA A 783 0.95 -5.28 -0.03
N GLN A 784 1.25 -3.98 0.10
CA GLN A 784 2.00 -3.46 1.26
C GLN A 784 1.14 -3.25 2.53
N ASN A 785 -0.17 -3.07 2.39
CA ASN A 785 -1.14 -2.99 3.49
C ASN A 785 -0.88 -1.85 4.51
N THR A 786 -0.35 -0.70 4.09
CA THR A 786 -0.20 0.52 4.91
C THR A 786 -1.19 1.62 4.54
N CYS A 787 -2.26 1.30 3.81
CA CYS A 787 -3.39 2.20 3.61
C CYS A 787 -4.05 2.55 4.94
N ILE A 788 -4.12 3.84 5.25
CA ILE A 788 -4.81 4.36 6.44
C ILE A 788 -6.12 5.06 6.10
N PHE A 789 -6.22 5.62 4.90
CA PHE A 789 -7.44 6.21 4.35
C PHE A 789 -8.07 5.27 3.32
N SER A 790 -9.36 5.49 3.03
CA SER A 790 -9.98 4.84 1.87
C SER A 790 -9.20 5.10 0.59
N THR A 791 -9.11 4.11 -0.31
CA THR A 791 -8.31 4.20 -1.56
C THR A 791 -8.71 5.43 -2.39
N GLU A 792 -10.00 5.74 -2.46
CA GLU A 792 -10.51 6.92 -3.17
C GLU A 792 -10.04 8.24 -2.53
N PHE A 793 -10.14 8.37 -1.20
CA PHE A 793 -9.69 9.56 -0.49
C PHE A 793 -8.17 9.74 -0.60
N ALA A 794 -7.41 8.66 -0.49
CA ALA A 794 -5.97 8.68 -0.65
C ALA A 794 -5.56 9.08 -2.09
N LEU A 795 -6.26 8.59 -3.12
CA LEU A 795 -6.04 9.03 -4.51
C LEU A 795 -6.40 10.51 -4.70
N LYS A 796 -7.48 11.01 -4.07
CA LYS A 796 -7.80 12.45 -4.03
C LYS A 796 -6.63 13.24 -3.47
N LEU A 797 -6.11 12.88 -2.29
CA LEU A 797 -4.98 13.55 -1.68
C LEU A 797 -3.77 13.61 -2.61
N MET A 798 -3.47 12.52 -3.32
CA MET A 798 -2.37 12.48 -4.28
C MET A 798 -2.61 13.36 -5.52
N GLY A 799 -3.86 13.47 -5.97
CA GLY A 799 -4.22 14.45 -7.00
C GLY A 799 -4.09 15.90 -6.51
N ASP A 800 -4.45 16.17 -5.25
CA ASP A 800 -4.34 17.50 -4.65
C ASP A 800 -2.87 17.92 -4.50
N VAL A 801 -1.98 16.99 -4.13
CA VAL A 801 -0.51 17.19 -4.14
C VAL A 801 -0.02 17.53 -5.54
N GLN A 802 -0.42 16.77 -6.55
CA GLN A 802 0.02 16.99 -7.93
C GLN A 802 -0.49 18.32 -8.50
N GLU A 803 -1.73 18.70 -8.20
CA GLU A 803 -2.30 20.00 -8.56
C GLU A 803 -1.52 21.15 -7.91
N TYR A 804 -1.16 21.01 -6.62
CA TYR A 804 -0.33 21.97 -5.91
C TYR A 804 1.06 22.10 -6.56
N PHE A 805 1.65 20.99 -6.98
CA PHE A 805 2.96 20.97 -7.66
C PHE A 805 2.92 21.73 -8.98
N ILE A 806 1.86 21.56 -9.78
CA ILE A 806 1.68 22.27 -11.05
C ILE A 806 1.53 23.78 -10.79
N THR A 807 0.61 24.16 -9.91
CA THR A 807 0.31 25.56 -9.56
C THR A 807 1.56 26.29 -9.04
N ASN A 808 2.33 25.64 -8.16
CA ASN A 808 3.53 26.21 -7.53
C ASN A 808 4.84 25.91 -8.30
N LYS A 809 4.75 25.31 -9.50
CA LYS A 809 5.89 25.00 -10.38
C LYS A 809 6.97 24.13 -9.72
N ILE A 810 6.57 23.16 -8.90
CA ILE A 810 7.44 22.17 -8.26
C ILE A 810 7.83 21.11 -9.30
N ARG A 811 8.97 21.32 -9.98
CA ARG A 811 9.42 20.52 -11.13
C ARG A 811 10.56 19.55 -10.85
N ASN A 812 11.17 19.66 -9.68
CA ASN A 812 12.35 18.89 -9.29
C ASN A 812 12.06 17.86 -8.18
N PHE A 813 10.80 17.76 -7.75
CA PHE A 813 10.33 16.82 -6.77
C PHE A 813 9.34 15.84 -7.42
N TYR A 814 9.54 14.55 -7.20
CA TYR A 814 8.65 13.49 -7.66
C TYR A 814 7.51 13.32 -6.65
N SER A 815 6.27 13.56 -7.09
CA SER A 815 5.06 13.50 -6.26
C SER A 815 4.60 12.07 -5.96
N VAL A 816 4.98 11.12 -6.82
CA VAL A 816 4.70 9.70 -6.67
C VAL A 816 5.89 8.89 -7.19
N SER A 817 6.29 7.87 -6.42
CA SER A 817 7.19 6.79 -6.85
C SER A 817 6.40 5.49 -6.96
N ILE A 818 5.88 5.22 -8.15
CA ILE A 818 5.07 4.05 -8.49
C ILE A 818 5.91 2.79 -8.30
N SER A 819 5.54 1.93 -7.36
CA SER A 819 6.46 0.92 -6.81
C SER A 819 5.95 -0.51 -6.94
N GLY A 820 6.80 -1.34 -7.55
CA GLY A 820 6.68 -2.79 -7.63
C GLY A 820 7.47 -3.54 -6.57
N TYR A 821 8.41 -2.88 -5.88
CA TYR A 821 9.26 -3.54 -4.88
C TYR A 821 8.44 -4.37 -3.88
N HIS A 822 7.47 -3.74 -3.25
CA HIS A 822 6.62 -4.37 -2.23
C HIS A 822 5.70 -5.47 -2.80
N ILE A 823 5.28 -5.33 -4.07
CA ILE A 823 4.51 -6.35 -4.78
C ILE A 823 5.36 -7.63 -4.97
N ALA A 824 6.64 -7.47 -5.33
CA ALA A 824 7.58 -8.60 -5.45
C ALA A 824 7.92 -9.21 -4.09
N GLU A 825 8.23 -8.39 -3.08
CA GLU A 825 8.55 -8.87 -1.74
C GLU A 825 7.38 -9.63 -1.10
N ALA A 826 6.13 -9.28 -1.43
CA ALA A 826 4.95 -10.00 -0.98
C ALA A 826 4.76 -11.39 -1.62
N GLY A 827 5.35 -11.64 -2.79
CA GLY A 827 4.99 -12.85 -3.54
C GLY A 827 5.32 -12.85 -5.01
N ALA A 828 5.20 -11.69 -5.66
CA ALA A 828 5.06 -11.65 -7.10
C ALA A 828 6.35 -12.00 -7.84
N ASN A 829 6.22 -12.76 -8.92
CA ASN A 829 7.31 -12.96 -9.86
C ASN A 829 7.63 -11.66 -10.64
N PRO A 830 8.76 -11.60 -11.37
CA PRO A 830 9.22 -10.38 -12.03
C PRO A 830 8.21 -9.82 -13.05
N VAL A 831 7.52 -10.69 -13.80
CA VAL A 831 6.54 -10.29 -14.82
C VAL A 831 5.31 -9.65 -14.16
N THR A 832 4.76 -10.29 -13.13
CA THR A 832 3.61 -9.78 -12.38
C THR A 832 3.96 -8.47 -11.68
N GLN A 833 5.15 -8.37 -11.07
CA GLN A 833 5.64 -7.11 -10.52
C GLN A 833 5.63 -6.01 -11.58
N LEU A 834 6.30 -6.23 -12.71
CA LEU A 834 6.46 -5.21 -13.75
C LEU A 834 5.11 -4.79 -14.32
N ALA A 835 4.23 -5.75 -14.62
CA ALA A 835 2.90 -5.48 -15.15
C ALA A 835 2.04 -4.67 -14.18
N PHE A 836 1.94 -5.07 -12.91
CA PHE A 836 1.13 -4.34 -11.94
C PHE A 836 1.67 -2.93 -11.69
N THR A 837 2.99 -2.77 -11.63
CA THR A 837 3.63 -1.47 -11.42
C THR A 837 3.34 -0.50 -12.58
N LEU A 838 3.54 -0.94 -13.82
CA LEU A 838 3.23 -0.10 -14.98
C LEU A 838 1.74 0.19 -15.10
N ALA A 839 0.88 -0.79 -14.81
CA ALA A 839 -0.57 -0.60 -14.81
C ALA A 839 -1.00 0.43 -13.75
N ASN A 840 -0.43 0.39 -12.54
CA ASN A 840 -0.62 1.41 -11.51
C ASN A 840 -0.17 2.79 -12.00
N GLY A 841 0.99 2.87 -12.66
CA GLY A 841 1.49 4.11 -13.25
C GLY A 841 0.54 4.70 -14.30
N PHE A 842 0.01 3.88 -15.20
CA PHE A 842 -1.00 4.33 -16.17
C PHE A 842 -2.34 4.68 -15.52
N THR A 843 -2.70 4.06 -14.39
CA THR A 843 -3.88 4.45 -13.61
C THR A 843 -3.74 5.87 -13.06
N TYR A 844 -2.55 6.24 -12.54
CA TYR A 844 -2.26 7.61 -12.13
C TYR A 844 -2.32 8.60 -13.31
N VAL A 845 -1.79 8.21 -14.48
CA VAL A 845 -1.90 9.03 -15.70
C VAL A 845 -3.36 9.28 -16.06
N GLU A 846 -4.20 8.24 -16.10
CA GLU A 846 -5.63 8.38 -16.41
C GLU A 846 -6.37 9.24 -15.37
N TYR A 847 -6.03 9.08 -14.09
CA TYR A 847 -6.61 9.87 -13.00
C TYR A 847 -6.25 11.35 -13.08
N TYR A 848 -4.99 11.69 -13.33
CA TYR A 848 -4.59 13.10 -13.47
C TYR A 848 -5.16 13.74 -14.72
N LEU A 849 -5.27 12.99 -15.83
CA LEU A 849 -5.99 13.45 -17.03
C LEU A 849 -7.49 13.66 -16.76
N SER A 850 -8.15 12.81 -15.95
CA SER A 850 -9.56 12.99 -15.61
C SER A 850 -9.81 14.22 -14.73
N ARG A 851 -8.79 14.67 -13.98
CA ARG A 851 -8.77 15.96 -13.27
C ARG A 851 -8.45 17.17 -14.15
N GLY A 852 -8.19 16.97 -15.44
CA GLY A 852 -7.90 18.06 -16.39
C GLY A 852 -6.44 18.53 -16.42
N MET A 853 -5.51 17.78 -15.83
CA MET A 853 -4.07 18.10 -15.88
C MET A 853 -3.48 17.67 -17.23
N HIS A 854 -2.57 18.47 -17.80
CA HIS A 854 -1.92 18.09 -19.07
C HIS A 854 -0.81 17.05 -18.84
N ILE A 855 -0.69 16.05 -19.73
CA ILE A 855 0.26 14.93 -19.59
C ILE A 855 1.70 15.39 -19.30
N ASP A 856 2.14 16.45 -19.98
CA ASP A 856 3.50 16.97 -19.86
C ASP A 856 3.78 17.78 -18.59
N GLU A 857 2.75 18.11 -17.81
CA GLU A 857 2.90 18.84 -16.55
C GLU A 857 3.19 17.90 -15.38
N PHE A 858 2.76 16.64 -15.44
CA PHE A 858 2.94 15.68 -14.35
C PHE A 858 3.75 14.43 -14.72
N ALA A 859 3.72 13.94 -15.96
CA ALA A 859 4.44 12.71 -16.32
C ALA A 859 5.96 12.79 -16.03
N PRO A 860 6.65 13.93 -16.23
CA PRO A 860 8.06 14.07 -15.83
C PRO A 860 8.34 14.00 -14.32
N ASN A 861 7.30 14.16 -13.50
CA ASN A 861 7.33 14.09 -12.03
C ASN A 861 6.90 12.71 -11.49
N LEU A 862 6.64 11.74 -12.37
CA LEU A 862 6.45 10.34 -11.99
C LEU A 862 7.81 9.63 -11.91
N SER A 863 8.05 8.95 -10.80
CA SER A 863 9.18 8.02 -10.64
C SER A 863 8.68 6.60 -10.49
N PHE A 864 9.54 5.62 -10.75
CA PHE A 864 9.24 4.21 -10.63
C PHE A 864 10.22 3.53 -9.67
N PHE A 865 9.79 2.44 -9.04
CA PHE A 865 10.62 1.71 -8.09
C PHE A 865 10.41 0.19 -8.18
N PHE A 866 11.44 -0.54 -8.58
CA PHE A 866 11.40 -1.99 -8.78
C PHE A 866 12.31 -2.74 -7.79
N SER A 867 11.96 -4.00 -7.51
CA SER A 867 12.83 -4.99 -6.88
C SER A 867 13.63 -5.73 -7.95
N ASN A 868 14.89 -6.07 -7.66
CA ASN A 868 15.71 -7.01 -8.43
C ASN A 868 16.01 -8.27 -7.62
N GLY A 869 15.55 -9.42 -8.08
CA GLY A 869 15.83 -10.74 -7.51
C GLY A 869 16.77 -11.58 -8.39
N MET A 870 16.69 -12.90 -8.24
CA MET A 870 17.60 -13.86 -8.89
C MET A 870 17.09 -14.42 -10.22
N ASP A 871 15.79 -14.27 -10.49
CA ASP A 871 15.14 -14.70 -11.73
C ASP A 871 15.69 -13.98 -12.97
N ALA A 872 15.65 -14.64 -14.13
CA ALA A 872 16.31 -14.16 -15.34
C ALA A 872 15.72 -12.84 -15.83
N GLU A 873 14.40 -12.66 -15.70
CA GLU A 873 13.62 -11.50 -16.15
C GLU A 873 14.07 -10.20 -15.48
N TYR A 874 14.67 -10.25 -14.29
CA TYR A 874 15.25 -9.07 -13.64
C TYR A 874 16.41 -8.45 -14.41
N SER A 875 17.07 -9.21 -15.28
CA SER A 875 18.11 -8.66 -16.18
C SER A 875 17.57 -7.72 -17.25
N VAL A 876 16.25 -7.71 -17.49
CA VAL A 876 15.58 -6.89 -18.52
C VAL A 876 14.40 -6.05 -18.00
N ILE A 877 14.15 -6.04 -16.68
CA ILE A 877 12.96 -5.39 -16.12
C ILE A 877 12.90 -3.88 -16.42
N GLY A 878 14.03 -3.18 -16.31
CA GLY A 878 14.10 -1.73 -16.50
C GLY A 878 13.99 -1.32 -17.98
N ARG A 879 14.68 -2.02 -18.88
CA ARG A 879 14.58 -1.78 -20.33
C ARG A 879 13.19 -2.05 -20.89
N VAL A 880 12.50 -3.10 -20.42
CA VAL A 880 11.11 -3.36 -20.80
C VAL A 880 10.21 -2.24 -20.27
N ALA A 881 10.37 -1.84 -19.00
CA ALA A 881 9.61 -0.73 -18.42
C ALA A 881 9.73 0.56 -19.24
N ARG A 882 10.97 0.97 -19.57
CA ARG A 882 11.25 2.17 -20.39
C ARG A 882 10.58 2.07 -21.77
N ARG A 883 10.70 0.92 -22.44
CA ARG A 883 10.19 0.70 -23.79
C ARG A 883 8.66 0.75 -23.85
N ILE A 884 7.97 0.10 -22.91
CA ILE A 884 6.50 0.14 -22.82
C ILE A 884 6.03 1.57 -22.51
N TRP A 885 6.63 2.23 -21.51
CA TRP A 885 6.26 3.59 -21.12
C TRP A 885 6.45 4.60 -22.26
N ALA A 886 7.61 4.59 -22.91
CA ALA A 886 7.91 5.51 -24.00
C ALA A 886 6.90 5.35 -25.15
N LYS A 887 6.57 4.12 -25.54
CA LYS A 887 5.55 3.81 -26.55
C LYS A 887 4.17 4.32 -26.14
N ALA A 888 3.75 4.04 -24.90
CA ALA A 888 2.44 4.46 -24.40
C ALA A 888 2.30 5.99 -24.38
N ILE A 889 3.27 6.69 -23.78
CA ILE A 889 3.24 8.16 -23.68
C ILE A 889 3.24 8.80 -25.07
N ARG A 890 4.02 8.27 -26.03
CA ARG A 890 4.09 8.81 -27.37
C ARG A 890 2.82 8.55 -28.19
N PHE A 891 2.37 7.30 -28.28
CA PHE A 891 1.34 6.91 -29.25
C PHE A 891 -0.09 6.99 -28.73
N LYS A 892 -0.30 6.75 -27.43
CA LYS A 892 -1.63 6.87 -26.81
C LYS A 892 -1.87 8.26 -26.23
N TYR A 893 -0.89 8.77 -25.47
CA TYR A 893 -1.07 10.01 -24.70
C TYR A 893 -0.54 11.27 -25.40
N ASN A 894 0.16 11.14 -26.53
CA ASN A 894 0.77 12.25 -27.28
C ASN A 894 1.69 13.15 -26.43
N GLY A 895 2.36 12.58 -25.42
CA GLY A 895 3.27 13.31 -24.55
C GLY A 895 4.63 13.57 -25.20
N ASN A 896 5.29 14.63 -24.76
CA ASN A 896 6.60 15.05 -25.28
C ASN A 896 7.73 14.09 -24.89
N GLU A 897 8.93 14.32 -25.45
CA GLU A 897 10.11 13.47 -25.21
C GLU A 897 10.47 13.35 -23.72
N ARG A 898 10.31 14.42 -22.94
CA ARG A 898 10.62 14.40 -21.49
C ARG A 898 9.66 13.49 -20.74
N SER A 899 8.38 13.48 -21.11
CA SER A 899 7.34 12.62 -20.53
C SER A 899 7.53 11.14 -20.88
N GLN A 900 8.16 10.84 -22.02
CA GLN A 900 8.48 9.48 -22.47
C GLN A 900 9.64 8.83 -21.68
N LYS A 901 10.42 9.62 -20.91
CA LYS A 901 11.60 9.15 -20.18
C LYS A 901 11.21 8.59 -18.80
N LEU A 902 10.93 7.29 -18.74
CA LEU A 902 10.70 6.58 -17.46
C LEU A 902 12.00 6.51 -16.65
N LYS A 903 12.00 7.12 -15.47
CA LYS A 903 13.12 7.07 -14.52
C LYS A 903 12.75 6.17 -13.36
N TYR A 904 13.67 5.30 -12.97
CA TYR A 904 13.38 4.34 -11.91
C TYR A 904 14.52 4.14 -10.92
N HIS A 905 14.14 3.76 -9.70
CA HIS A 905 14.99 3.21 -8.67
C HIS A 905 14.91 1.67 -8.69
N ILE A 906 16.03 1.00 -8.43
CA ILE A 906 16.05 -0.43 -8.11
C ILE A 906 16.54 -0.62 -6.67
N GLN A 907 15.91 -1.54 -5.96
CA GLN A 907 16.41 -2.12 -4.71
C GLN A 907 16.59 -3.63 -4.92
N THR A 908 17.70 -4.18 -4.41
CA THR A 908 17.93 -5.63 -4.37
C THR A 908 16.85 -6.32 -3.51
N SER A 909 16.45 -7.54 -3.84
CA SER A 909 15.32 -8.20 -3.17
C SER A 909 15.66 -8.65 -1.75
N GLY A 910 14.90 -8.17 -0.76
CA GLY A 910 15.00 -8.60 0.64
C GLY A 910 14.60 -10.06 0.83
N ARG A 911 13.57 -10.52 0.11
CA ARG A 911 13.06 -11.90 0.12
C ARG A 911 14.10 -12.93 -0.33
N SER A 912 15.05 -12.52 -1.18
CA SER A 912 16.15 -13.37 -1.62
C SER A 912 17.23 -13.57 -0.54
N LEU A 913 17.20 -12.78 0.54
CA LEU A 913 18.17 -12.81 1.62
C LEU A 913 17.65 -13.67 2.78
N HIS A 914 18.53 -14.47 3.36
CA HIS A 914 18.15 -15.53 4.29
C HIS A 914 18.85 -15.35 5.63
N ALA A 915 18.17 -15.73 6.73
CA ALA A 915 18.71 -15.66 8.09
C ALA A 915 19.73 -16.77 8.39
N GLN A 916 19.88 -17.73 7.48
CA GLN A 916 20.89 -18.79 7.51
C GLN A 916 22.02 -18.45 6.54
N GLU A 917 23.26 -18.74 6.95
CA GLU A 917 24.46 -18.46 6.15
C GLU A 917 24.44 -17.02 5.59
N ILE A 918 24.22 -16.04 6.48
CA ILE A 918 23.96 -14.64 6.11
C ILE A 918 25.06 -14.04 5.21
N ASP A 919 26.31 -14.52 5.29
CA ASP A 919 27.39 -14.09 4.40
C ASP A 919 27.12 -14.36 2.92
N PHE A 920 26.30 -15.37 2.58
CA PHE A 920 25.91 -15.65 1.19
C PHE A 920 24.98 -14.57 0.62
N ASN A 921 24.39 -13.72 1.46
CA ASN A 921 23.52 -12.63 1.02
C ASN A 921 24.29 -11.58 0.22
N ASP A 922 25.55 -11.26 0.57
CA ASP A 922 26.38 -10.32 -0.21
C ASP A 922 26.59 -10.79 -1.66
N ILE A 923 26.69 -12.11 -1.87
CA ILE A 923 26.84 -12.69 -3.21
C ILE A 923 25.57 -12.42 -4.02
N ARG A 924 24.39 -12.68 -3.44
CA ARG A 924 23.09 -12.44 -4.08
C ARG A 924 22.90 -10.97 -4.40
N THR A 925 23.13 -10.09 -3.42
CA THR A 925 23.04 -8.63 -3.57
C THR A 925 23.98 -8.12 -4.66
N THR A 926 25.20 -8.66 -4.76
CA THR A 926 26.17 -8.29 -5.81
C THR A 926 25.65 -8.61 -7.22
N LEU A 927 25.08 -9.79 -7.42
CA LEU A 927 24.52 -10.19 -8.72
C LEU A 927 23.29 -9.34 -9.11
N GLN A 928 22.42 -9.05 -8.14
CA GLN A 928 21.24 -8.21 -8.34
C GLN A 928 21.61 -6.76 -8.69
N ALA A 929 22.61 -6.21 -7.99
CA ALA A 929 23.17 -4.89 -8.26
C ALA A 929 23.82 -4.82 -9.65
N LEU A 930 24.49 -5.90 -10.08
CA LEU A 930 25.09 -5.97 -11.40
C LEU A 930 24.06 -5.86 -12.52
N TYR A 931 22.95 -6.60 -12.42
CA TYR A 931 21.82 -6.48 -13.36
C TYR A 931 21.29 -5.05 -13.43
N ALA A 932 21.09 -4.41 -12.28
CA ALA A 932 20.57 -3.05 -12.20
C ALA A 932 21.50 -2.03 -12.89
N ILE A 933 22.82 -2.13 -12.67
CA ILE A 933 23.81 -1.20 -13.22
C ILE A 933 24.00 -1.43 -14.72
N TYR A 934 24.00 -2.69 -15.17
CA TYR A 934 24.06 -3.03 -16.60
C TYR A 934 22.82 -2.59 -17.37
N ASP A 935 21.63 -2.66 -16.75
CA ASP A 935 20.39 -2.16 -17.34
C ASP A 935 20.16 -0.65 -17.13
N ASN A 936 21.23 0.07 -16.74
CA ASN A 936 21.29 1.52 -16.67
C ASN A 936 20.21 2.15 -15.77
N CYS A 937 20.08 1.63 -14.53
CA CYS A 937 19.18 2.20 -13.52
C CYS A 937 19.55 3.64 -13.13
N ASN A 938 18.56 4.45 -12.70
CA ASN A 938 18.81 5.85 -12.33
C ASN A 938 19.20 6.03 -10.84
N SER A 939 18.88 5.05 -10.00
CA SER A 939 19.16 5.05 -8.57
C SER A 939 19.19 3.60 -8.08
N LEU A 940 20.12 3.24 -7.20
CA LEU A 940 20.27 1.86 -6.70
C LEU A 940 20.41 1.83 -5.17
N HIS A 941 19.65 0.93 -4.55
CA HIS A 941 19.83 0.50 -3.17
C HIS A 941 20.29 -0.95 -3.13
N THR A 942 21.28 -1.22 -2.30
CA THR A 942 21.83 -2.55 -2.04
C THR A 942 21.54 -2.89 -0.59
N ASN A 943 20.84 -4.00 -0.39
CA ASN A 943 20.51 -4.50 0.93
C ASN A 943 21.76 -5.02 1.63
N ALA A 944 21.68 -5.02 2.96
CA ALA A 944 22.71 -5.51 3.84
C ALA A 944 22.70 -7.05 3.92
N TYR A 945 23.82 -7.66 4.32
CA TYR A 945 23.89 -9.12 4.43
C TYR A 945 23.06 -9.67 5.60
N ASP A 946 22.80 -8.85 6.63
CA ASP A 946 22.02 -9.13 7.84
C ASP A 946 20.55 -8.69 7.75
N GLU A 947 20.08 -8.28 6.55
CA GLU A 947 18.71 -7.80 6.28
C GLU A 947 17.61 -8.72 6.82
N ALA A 948 17.82 -10.05 6.74
CA ALA A 948 16.83 -11.03 7.18
C ALA A 948 16.63 -11.09 8.70
N ILE A 949 17.43 -10.34 9.48
CA ILE A 949 17.43 -10.38 10.94
C ILE A 949 17.23 -8.99 11.56
N THR A 950 17.97 -7.97 11.10
CA THR A 950 17.97 -6.65 11.76
C THR A 950 18.20 -5.50 10.77
N THR A 951 17.94 -4.28 11.21
CA THR A 951 18.27 -3.07 10.46
C THR A 951 19.80 -2.92 10.36
N PRO A 952 20.35 -2.47 9.22
CA PRO A 952 21.79 -2.52 8.97
C PRO A 952 22.67 -1.76 10.00
N THR A 953 23.65 -2.47 10.57
CA THR A 953 24.72 -1.88 11.40
C THR A 953 25.65 -0.98 10.56
N GLU A 954 26.52 -0.19 11.19
CA GLU A 954 27.50 0.63 10.43
C GLU A 954 28.44 -0.23 9.58
N GLU A 955 28.82 -1.41 10.06
CA GLU A 955 29.67 -2.38 9.32
C GLU A 955 28.91 -2.96 8.13
N SER A 956 27.66 -3.37 8.34
CA SER A 956 26.84 -3.99 7.32
C SER A 956 26.47 -3.01 6.19
N VAL A 957 26.12 -1.76 6.53
CA VAL A 957 25.89 -0.69 5.54
C VAL A 957 27.14 -0.45 4.68
N ARG A 958 28.34 -0.49 5.27
CA ARG A 958 29.58 -0.31 4.50
C ARG A 958 29.81 -1.42 3.49
N ARG A 959 29.52 -2.69 3.85
CA ARG A 959 29.58 -3.83 2.90
C ARG A 959 28.59 -3.64 1.75
N ALA A 960 27.35 -3.30 2.07
CA ALA A 960 26.32 -3.02 1.07
C ALA A 960 26.74 -1.88 0.11
N MET A 961 27.26 -0.77 0.63
CA MET A 961 27.78 0.33 -0.18
C MET A 961 28.97 -0.09 -1.04
N ALA A 962 29.88 -0.90 -0.50
CA ALA A 962 31.06 -1.37 -1.22
C ALA A 962 30.70 -2.15 -2.48
N ILE A 963 29.59 -2.90 -2.49
CA ILE A 963 29.09 -3.59 -3.70
C ILE A 963 28.92 -2.60 -4.86
N GLN A 964 28.21 -1.48 -4.64
CA GLN A 964 28.00 -0.47 -5.68
C GLN A 964 29.31 0.21 -6.09
N LEU A 965 30.16 0.52 -5.11
CA LEU A 965 31.45 1.18 -5.38
C LEU A 965 32.38 0.28 -6.20
N ILE A 966 32.49 -1.01 -5.87
CA ILE A 966 33.31 -1.98 -6.60
C ILE A 966 32.79 -2.11 -8.04
N ILE A 967 31.48 -2.26 -8.24
CA ILE A 967 30.91 -2.38 -9.59
C ILE A 967 31.16 -1.10 -10.40
N ASN A 968 30.91 0.08 -9.85
CA ASN A 968 31.04 1.34 -10.61
C ASN A 968 32.51 1.77 -10.82
N ARG A 969 33.40 1.50 -9.86
CA ARG A 969 34.78 2.00 -9.87
C ARG A 969 35.77 0.97 -10.37
N GLU A 970 35.68 -0.29 -9.97
CA GLU A 970 36.68 -1.33 -10.21
C GLU A 970 36.33 -2.26 -11.38
N LEU A 971 35.05 -2.66 -11.51
CA LEU A 971 34.65 -3.62 -12.53
C LEU A 971 34.80 -3.06 -13.95
N GLY A 972 35.70 -3.65 -14.74
CA GLY A 972 36.05 -3.16 -16.08
C GLY A 972 34.89 -3.18 -17.09
N SER A 973 34.02 -4.19 -17.04
CA SER A 973 32.86 -4.30 -17.94
C SER A 973 31.83 -3.18 -17.70
N ALA A 974 31.72 -2.66 -16.47
CA ALA A 974 30.82 -1.56 -16.14
C ALA A 974 31.26 -0.21 -16.73
N LYS A 975 32.46 -0.11 -17.31
CA LYS A 975 32.90 1.07 -18.07
C LYS A 975 32.19 1.23 -19.41
N THR A 976 31.60 0.15 -19.93
CA THR A 976 30.65 0.20 -21.04
C THR A 976 29.23 0.32 -20.49
N GLU A 977 28.56 1.41 -20.84
CA GLU A 977 27.27 1.81 -20.29
C GLU A 977 26.08 1.10 -20.94
N ASN A 978 26.28 0.47 -22.10
CA ASN A 978 25.28 -0.33 -22.82
C ASN A 978 25.70 -1.80 -22.99
N PHE A 979 26.40 -2.35 -21.98
CA PHE A 979 27.07 -3.66 -22.03
C PHE A 979 26.18 -4.84 -22.48
N ILE A 980 24.88 -4.77 -22.20
CA ILE A 980 23.91 -5.84 -22.49
C ILE A 980 23.21 -5.73 -23.85
N GLN A 981 23.42 -4.65 -24.62
CA GLN A 981 22.86 -4.54 -25.98
C GLN A 981 23.58 -5.47 -26.96
N GLY A 982 22.84 -6.09 -27.88
CA GLY A 982 23.38 -7.06 -28.85
C GLY A 982 23.50 -8.49 -28.30
N SER A 983 23.22 -8.73 -27.02
CA SER A 983 23.11 -10.09 -26.48
C SER A 983 21.80 -10.73 -26.92
N PHE A 984 21.88 -11.83 -27.67
CA PHE A 984 20.70 -12.54 -28.18
C PHE A 984 19.72 -12.93 -27.06
N ALA A 985 20.24 -13.45 -25.94
CA ALA A 985 19.41 -13.83 -24.81
C ALA A 985 18.70 -12.63 -24.16
N ILE A 986 19.36 -11.47 -24.10
CA ILE A 986 18.77 -10.25 -23.53
C ILE A 986 17.71 -9.67 -24.46
N GLU A 987 17.94 -9.64 -25.77
CA GLU A 987 16.96 -9.15 -26.74
C GLU A 987 15.70 -10.03 -26.77
N GLU A 988 15.88 -11.36 -26.81
CA GLU A 988 14.77 -12.31 -26.75
C GLU A 988 14.00 -12.20 -25.43
N LEU A 989 14.70 -12.16 -24.30
CA LEU A 989 14.06 -12.03 -22.99
C LEU A 989 13.33 -10.70 -22.85
N THR A 990 13.87 -9.61 -23.41
CA THR A 990 13.19 -8.29 -23.44
C THR A 990 11.86 -8.39 -24.19
N ASP A 991 11.81 -9.06 -25.33
CA ASP A 991 10.58 -9.23 -26.11
C ASP A 991 9.58 -10.17 -25.41
N LEU A 992 10.04 -11.27 -24.82
CA LEU A 992 9.21 -12.22 -24.07
C LEU A 992 8.55 -11.55 -22.85
N VAL A 993 9.34 -10.83 -22.05
CA VAL A 993 8.85 -10.12 -20.86
C VAL A 993 7.92 -8.98 -21.27
N GLU A 994 8.22 -8.25 -22.34
CA GLU A 994 7.32 -7.20 -22.85
C GLU A 994 5.94 -7.77 -23.22
N GLU A 995 5.88 -8.83 -24.04
CA GLU A 995 4.59 -9.42 -24.43
C GLU A 995 3.84 -10.01 -23.22
N ALA A 996 4.55 -10.65 -22.28
CA ALA A 996 3.93 -11.16 -21.06
C ALA A 996 3.28 -10.05 -20.22
N VAL A 997 3.90 -8.87 -20.14
CA VAL A 997 3.32 -7.69 -19.49
C VAL A 997 2.08 -7.18 -20.25
N LEU A 998 2.12 -7.13 -21.58
CA LEU A 998 0.98 -6.67 -22.39
C LEU A 998 -0.23 -7.62 -22.30
N LEU A 999 0.00 -8.93 -22.18
CA LEU A 999 -1.06 -9.90 -21.91
C LEU A 999 -1.68 -9.70 -20.52
N GLU A 1000 -0.86 -9.36 -19.53
CA GLU A 1000 -1.35 -9.06 -18.19
C GLU A 1000 -2.17 -7.76 -18.15
N PHE A 1001 -1.79 -6.75 -18.94
CA PHE A 1001 -2.59 -5.55 -19.17
C PHE A 1001 -3.99 -5.87 -19.71
N ASP A 1002 -4.08 -6.78 -20.69
CA ASP A 1002 -5.37 -7.21 -21.24
C ASP A 1002 -6.25 -7.89 -20.18
N ARG A 1003 -5.67 -8.77 -19.36
CA ARG A 1003 -6.38 -9.43 -18.24
C ARG A 1003 -6.89 -8.42 -17.20
N ILE A 1004 -6.11 -7.38 -16.90
CA ILE A 1004 -6.53 -6.30 -15.99
C ILE A 1004 -7.67 -5.48 -16.63
N THR A 1005 -7.60 -5.18 -17.92
CA THR A 1005 -8.68 -4.47 -18.63
C THR A 1005 -10.00 -5.23 -18.64
N GLU A 1006 -9.99 -6.55 -18.86
CA GLU A 1006 -11.21 -7.41 -18.76
C GLU A 1006 -11.90 -7.32 -17.40
N ARG A 1007 -11.15 -6.92 -16.36
CA ARG A 1007 -11.62 -6.75 -14.99
C ARG A 1007 -11.94 -5.29 -14.65
N GLY A 1008 -12.05 -4.40 -15.65
CA GLY A 1008 -12.39 -3.00 -15.42
C GLY A 1008 -11.19 -2.13 -15.03
N GLY A 1009 -10.00 -2.45 -15.54
CA GLY A 1009 -8.76 -1.75 -15.21
C GLY A 1009 -8.26 -2.07 -13.80
N VAL A 1010 -7.25 -1.35 -13.33
CA VAL A 1010 -6.61 -1.61 -12.03
C VAL A 1010 -7.60 -1.56 -10.87
N LEU A 1011 -8.44 -0.52 -10.79
CA LEU A 1011 -9.41 -0.36 -9.70
C LEU A 1011 -10.48 -1.46 -9.71
N GLY A 1012 -11.00 -1.84 -10.88
CA GLY A 1012 -11.95 -2.94 -11.00
C GLY A 1012 -11.33 -4.31 -10.69
N ALA A 1013 -10.05 -4.50 -11.02
CA ALA A 1013 -9.30 -5.69 -10.64
C ALA A 1013 -9.03 -5.76 -9.13
N MET A 1014 -8.73 -4.63 -8.48
CA MET A 1014 -8.53 -4.52 -7.03
C MET A 1014 -9.80 -4.87 -6.26
N GLU A 1015 -10.97 -4.41 -6.70
CA GLU A 1015 -12.24 -4.77 -6.05
C GLU A 1015 -12.53 -6.27 -6.13
N ARG A 1016 -12.10 -6.93 -7.22
CA ARG A 1016 -12.17 -8.39 -7.38
C ARG A 1016 -10.99 -9.12 -6.73
N MET A 1017 -10.11 -8.40 -6.03
CA MET A 1017 -8.91 -8.91 -5.37
C MET A 1017 -7.96 -9.65 -6.32
N TYR A 1018 -7.99 -9.33 -7.61
CA TYR A 1018 -7.22 -10.06 -8.62
C TYR A 1018 -5.72 -10.00 -8.37
N GLN A 1019 -5.19 -8.79 -8.18
CA GLN A 1019 -3.76 -8.57 -7.92
C GLN A 1019 -3.34 -9.30 -6.64
N ARG A 1020 -4.06 -9.09 -5.54
CA ARG A 1020 -3.77 -9.70 -4.23
C ARG A 1020 -3.78 -11.22 -4.29
N ASN A 1021 -4.79 -11.81 -4.94
CA ASN A 1021 -4.88 -13.27 -5.10
C ASN A 1021 -3.73 -13.82 -5.94
N LYS A 1022 -3.41 -13.17 -7.06
CA LYS A 1022 -2.30 -13.60 -7.93
C LYS A 1022 -0.95 -13.54 -7.21
N ILE A 1023 -0.69 -12.46 -6.45
CA ILE A 1023 0.52 -12.32 -5.63
C ILE A 1023 0.59 -13.46 -4.59
N GLN A 1024 -0.53 -13.75 -3.90
CA GLN A 1024 -0.59 -14.83 -2.92
C GLN A 1024 -0.37 -16.22 -3.53
N GLU A 1025 -0.92 -16.47 -4.72
CA GLU A 1025 -0.74 -17.73 -5.45
C GLU A 1025 0.72 -17.94 -5.86
N GLU A 1026 1.36 -16.92 -6.42
CA GLU A 1026 2.78 -16.93 -6.78
C GLU A 1026 3.68 -17.08 -5.53
N SER A 1027 3.32 -16.41 -4.43
CA SER A 1027 4.02 -16.54 -3.14
C SER A 1027 3.97 -17.97 -2.61
N LEU A 1028 2.77 -18.58 -2.60
CA LEU A 1028 2.58 -19.95 -2.14
C LEU A 1028 3.33 -20.95 -3.01
N HIS A 1029 3.35 -20.73 -4.33
CA HIS A 1029 4.11 -21.56 -5.25
C HIS A 1029 5.61 -21.51 -4.93
N TYR A 1030 6.18 -20.31 -4.77
CA TYR A 1030 7.58 -20.13 -4.39
C TYR A 1030 7.91 -20.82 -3.05
N GLU A 1031 7.12 -20.58 -1.99
CA GLU A 1031 7.40 -21.17 -0.67
C GLU A 1031 7.27 -22.70 -0.71
N THR A 1032 6.33 -23.23 -1.49
CA THR A 1032 6.21 -24.68 -1.70
C THR A 1032 7.48 -25.25 -2.31
N LEU A 1033 7.96 -24.69 -3.43
CA LEU A 1033 9.19 -25.16 -4.09
C LEU A 1033 10.44 -25.02 -3.21
N LYS A 1034 10.51 -23.93 -2.43
CA LYS A 1034 11.58 -23.72 -1.46
C LYS A 1034 11.57 -24.77 -0.35
N HIS A 1035 10.39 -25.11 0.19
CA HIS A 1035 10.26 -26.10 1.25
C HIS A 1035 10.43 -27.55 0.77
N THR A 1036 9.95 -27.89 -0.44
CA THR A 1036 10.16 -29.23 -1.02
C THR A 1036 11.60 -29.44 -1.50
N GLY A 1037 12.33 -28.36 -1.77
CA GLY A 1037 13.70 -28.39 -2.28
C GLY A 1037 13.80 -28.43 -3.81
N GLU A 1038 12.66 -28.37 -4.52
CA GLU A 1038 12.62 -28.28 -5.99
C GLU A 1038 13.25 -26.98 -6.50
N LEU A 1039 13.11 -25.89 -5.74
CA LEU A 1039 13.86 -24.65 -5.96
C LEU A 1039 15.11 -24.65 -5.07
N PRO A 1040 16.33 -24.82 -5.62
CA PRO A 1040 17.53 -24.90 -4.81
C PRO A 1040 17.91 -23.55 -4.22
N ILE A 1041 17.96 -23.47 -2.89
CA ILE A 1041 18.42 -22.31 -2.13
C ILE A 1041 19.64 -22.71 -1.29
N VAL A 1042 20.81 -22.28 -1.76
CA VAL A 1042 22.13 -22.54 -1.14
C VAL A 1042 22.18 -22.00 0.30
N GLY A 1043 22.52 -22.87 1.25
CA GLY A 1043 22.57 -22.56 2.69
C GLY A 1043 21.23 -22.71 3.43
N VAL A 1044 20.14 -23.06 2.72
CA VAL A 1044 18.79 -23.13 3.29
C VAL A 1044 18.18 -24.51 3.14
N ASN A 1045 18.05 -25.02 1.91
CA ASN A 1045 17.51 -26.36 1.61
C ASN A 1045 18.54 -27.27 0.91
N THR A 1046 19.65 -26.71 0.42
CA THR A 1046 20.78 -27.43 -0.17
C THR A 1046 22.09 -26.76 0.24
N PHE A 1047 23.22 -27.49 0.17
CA PHE A 1047 24.54 -27.02 0.61
C PHE A 1047 24.52 -26.48 2.06
N LEU A 1048 23.96 -27.27 2.98
CA LEU A 1048 23.89 -26.94 4.40
C LEU A 1048 25.27 -27.08 5.06
N ASN A 1049 25.54 -26.29 6.09
CA ASN A 1049 26.73 -26.47 6.91
C ASN A 1049 26.66 -27.78 7.73
N LYS A 1050 27.78 -28.19 8.33
CA LYS A 1050 27.89 -29.43 9.13
C LYS A 1050 26.90 -29.49 10.31
N LYS A 1051 26.35 -28.36 10.76
CA LYS A 1051 25.37 -28.23 11.85
C LYS A 1051 23.94 -28.03 11.34
N GLY A 1052 23.69 -28.12 10.03
CA GLY A 1052 22.36 -27.96 9.43
C GLY A 1052 21.95 -26.51 9.14
N SER A 1053 22.89 -25.56 9.10
CA SER A 1053 22.69 -24.12 8.85
C SER A 1053 21.60 -23.51 9.75
N PRO A 1054 21.87 -23.41 11.07
CA PRO A 1054 20.95 -22.76 11.99
C PRO A 1054 20.88 -21.26 11.70
N THR A 1055 19.79 -20.63 12.16
CA THR A 1055 19.63 -19.17 12.13
C THR A 1055 20.82 -18.50 12.82
N VAL A 1056 21.47 -17.54 12.15
CA VAL A 1056 22.60 -16.80 12.71
C VAL A 1056 22.08 -15.75 13.68
N LEU A 1057 22.70 -15.66 14.87
CA LEU A 1057 22.42 -14.57 15.81
C LEU A 1057 23.42 -13.43 15.52
N PRO A 1058 22.94 -12.22 15.21
CA PRO A 1058 23.82 -11.09 14.95
C PRO A 1058 24.51 -10.67 16.26
N GLY A 1059 25.74 -10.16 16.15
CA GLY A 1059 26.49 -9.66 17.30
C GLY A 1059 25.90 -8.37 17.89
N GLU A 1060 25.17 -7.61 17.08
CA GLU A 1060 24.50 -6.36 17.44
C GLU A 1060 23.10 -6.34 16.80
N VAL A 1061 22.08 -5.91 17.54
CA VAL A 1061 20.71 -5.73 17.04
C VAL A 1061 20.34 -4.27 17.24
N ILE A 1062 19.94 -3.65 16.15
CA ILE A 1062 19.70 -2.23 16.05
C ILE A 1062 18.22 -1.95 16.43
N ARG A 1063 18.00 -1.31 17.58
CA ARG A 1063 16.68 -0.96 18.14
C ARG A 1063 16.73 0.40 18.85
N SER A 1064 15.57 1.04 18.95
CA SER A 1064 15.41 2.26 19.73
C SER A 1064 15.50 1.99 21.24
N THR A 1065 16.19 2.89 21.93
CA THR A 1065 16.33 2.88 23.39
C THR A 1065 15.08 3.41 24.08
N THR A 1066 14.85 3.05 25.34
CA THR A 1066 13.73 3.57 26.14
C THR A 1066 13.77 5.09 26.22
N GLU A 1067 14.96 5.66 26.38
CA GLU A 1067 15.21 7.09 26.49
C GLU A 1067 14.83 7.83 25.21
N GLU A 1068 15.15 7.27 24.03
CA GLU A 1068 14.73 7.84 22.73
C GLU A 1068 13.20 7.84 22.58
N LYS A 1069 12.53 6.75 23.00
CA LYS A 1069 11.07 6.63 22.93
C LYS A 1069 10.38 7.64 23.84
N GLU A 1070 10.84 7.76 25.09
CA GLU A 1070 10.34 8.73 26.05
C GLU A 1070 10.58 10.18 25.58
N GLN A 1071 11.76 10.46 25.00
CA GLN A 1071 12.08 11.77 24.44
C GLN A 1071 11.10 12.16 23.33
N GLN A 1072 10.73 11.24 22.42
CA GLN A 1072 9.75 11.53 21.37
C GLN A 1072 8.35 11.82 21.93
N ILE A 1073 7.91 11.08 22.96
CA ILE A 1073 6.64 11.35 23.65
C ILE A 1073 6.66 12.73 24.32
N GLN A 1074 7.78 13.09 24.97
CA GLN A 1074 7.94 14.39 25.61
C GLN A 1074 7.97 15.54 24.59
N ASN A 1075 8.68 15.37 23.47
CA ASN A 1075 8.72 16.31 22.35
C ASN A 1075 7.31 16.56 21.79
N LEU A 1076 6.55 15.49 21.56
CA LEU A 1076 5.16 15.59 21.09
C LEU A 1076 4.27 16.34 22.08
N ARG A 1077 4.34 16.01 23.38
CA ARG A 1077 3.56 16.70 24.42
C ARG A 1077 3.90 18.18 24.48
N ALA A 1078 5.17 18.54 24.36
CA ALA A 1078 5.62 19.94 24.30
C ALA A 1078 5.08 20.65 23.04
N PHE A 1079 5.10 19.98 21.89
CA PHE A 1079 4.54 20.49 20.63
C PHE A 1079 3.03 20.73 20.73
N LYS A 1080 2.26 19.77 21.25
CA LYS A 1080 0.80 19.92 21.43
C LYS A 1080 0.50 21.05 22.41
N LYS A 1081 1.24 21.11 23.53
CA LYS A 1081 1.01 22.13 24.55
C LYS A 1081 1.24 23.56 24.04
N ARG A 1082 2.27 23.77 23.22
CA ARG A 1082 2.55 25.12 22.67
C ARG A 1082 1.54 25.58 21.61
N ASN A 1083 0.86 24.65 20.96
CA ASN A 1083 -0.04 24.92 19.83
C ASN A 1083 -1.53 24.69 20.17
N GLU A 1084 -1.84 24.40 21.43
CA GLU A 1084 -3.20 24.06 21.92
C GLU A 1084 -4.27 25.07 21.51
N THR A 1085 -3.92 26.36 21.41
CA THR A 1085 -4.86 27.42 21.02
C THR A 1085 -5.16 27.47 19.53
N SER A 1086 -4.22 27.07 18.67
CA SER A 1086 -4.37 27.13 17.21
C SER A 1086 -4.77 25.79 16.58
N SER A 1087 -4.40 24.66 17.21
CA SER A 1087 -4.59 23.32 16.63
C SER A 1087 -6.06 23.01 16.32
N VAL A 1088 -6.97 23.28 17.27
CA VAL A 1088 -8.42 23.02 17.09
C VAL A 1088 -8.98 23.76 15.88
N ALA A 1089 -8.65 25.05 15.73
CA ALA A 1089 -9.13 25.85 14.61
C ALA A 1089 -8.57 25.36 13.26
N MET A 1090 -7.31 24.92 13.23
CA MET A 1090 -6.69 24.39 12.01
C MET A 1090 -7.27 23.02 11.62
N LEU A 1091 -7.53 22.13 12.58
CA LEU A 1091 -8.15 20.83 12.32
C LEU A 1091 -9.59 20.99 11.80
N GLU A 1092 -10.38 21.91 12.36
CA GLU A 1092 -11.73 22.20 11.85
C GLU A 1092 -11.70 22.78 10.44
N LYS A 1093 -10.73 23.65 10.14
CA LYS A 1093 -10.54 24.20 8.79
C LYS A 1093 -10.14 23.10 7.79
N LEU A 1094 -9.21 22.22 8.16
CA LEU A 1094 -8.83 21.05 7.35
C LEU A 1094 -10.03 20.15 7.06
N LYS A 1095 -10.84 19.85 8.09
CA LYS A 1095 -12.07 19.07 7.94
C LYS A 1095 -13.06 19.73 7.00
N LYS A 1096 -13.27 21.03 7.15
CA LYS A 1096 -14.13 21.81 6.26
C LYS A 1096 -13.67 21.77 4.81
N VAL A 1097 -12.38 22.00 4.55
CA VAL A 1097 -11.78 21.94 3.19
C VAL A 1097 -11.99 20.56 2.57
N ALA A 1098 -11.81 19.47 3.34
CA ALA A 1098 -12.05 18.11 2.87
C ALA A 1098 -13.53 17.86 2.51
N LEU A 1099 -14.47 18.33 3.33
CA LEU A 1099 -15.91 18.18 3.11
C LEU A 1099 -16.41 19.03 1.92
N GLU A 1100 -15.88 20.23 1.74
CA GLU A 1100 -16.17 21.14 0.62
C GLU A 1100 -15.45 20.75 -0.68
N ASN A 1101 -14.71 19.64 -0.67
CA ASN A 1101 -13.92 19.13 -1.81
C ASN A 1101 -12.87 20.12 -2.33
N GLY A 1102 -12.30 20.96 -1.46
CA GLY A 1102 -11.15 21.80 -1.77
C GLY A 1102 -9.84 21.00 -1.91
N ASN A 1103 -8.73 21.70 -2.18
CA ASN A 1103 -7.40 21.11 -2.21
C ASN A 1103 -6.89 20.92 -0.78
N ILE A 1104 -6.82 19.68 -0.32
CA ILE A 1104 -6.46 19.36 1.08
C ILE A 1104 -4.98 19.62 1.34
N PHE A 1105 -4.12 19.40 0.35
CA PHE A 1105 -2.67 19.56 0.53
C PHE A 1105 -2.26 21.03 0.73
N ASP A 1106 -2.96 21.98 0.08
CA ASP A 1106 -2.78 23.41 0.32
C ASP A 1106 -3.05 23.77 1.79
N GLU A 1107 -4.14 23.26 2.38
CA GLU A 1107 -4.43 23.47 3.81
C GLU A 1107 -3.46 22.72 4.73
N LEU A 1108 -2.97 21.55 4.31
CA LEU A 1108 -1.95 20.81 5.07
C LEU A 1108 -0.66 21.62 5.23
N MET A 1109 -0.25 22.40 4.22
CA MET A 1109 0.93 23.27 4.32
C MET A 1109 0.86 24.28 5.47
N GLU A 1110 -0.35 24.63 5.92
CA GLU A 1110 -0.59 25.52 7.06
C GLU A 1110 -0.87 24.74 8.35
N THR A 1111 -1.70 23.69 8.27
CA THR A 1111 -2.12 22.89 9.44
C THR A 1111 -0.94 22.24 10.16
N VAL A 1112 0.05 21.73 9.42
CA VAL A 1112 1.22 21.05 9.98
C VAL A 1112 2.11 21.91 10.87
N LYS A 1113 1.99 23.24 10.79
CA LYS A 1113 2.74 24.17 11.65
C LYS A 1113 2.28 24.09 13.11
N SER A 1114 1.01 23.70 13.34
CA SER A 1114 0.38 23.68 14.66
C SER A 1114 -0.14 22.30 15.09
N CYS A 1115 -0.32 21.35 14.18
CA CYS A 1115 -0.89 20.03 14.49
C CYS A 1115 0.13 18.92 14.23
N SER A 1116 0.08 17.89 15.08
CA SER A 1116 0.87 16.66 14.95
C SER A 1116 0.32 15.72 13.88
N LEU A 1117 1.11 14.71 13.53
CA LEU A 1117 0.77 13.67 12.57
C LEU A 1117 -0.54 12.96 12.95
N GLY A 1118 -0.63 12.47 14.18
CA GLY A 1118 -1.82 11.77 14.68
C GLY A 1118 -3.06 12.67 14.68
N GLU A 1119 -2.95 13.90 15.18
CA GLU A 1119 -4.07 14.86 15.18
C GLU A 1119 -4.64 15.10 13.78
N ILE A 1120 -3.77 15.26 12.79
CA ILE A 1120 -4.18 15.46 11.39
C ILE A 1120 -4.83 14.18 10.83
N THR A 1121 -4.21 13.02 11.04
CA THR A 1121 -4.72 11.74 10.54
C THR A 1121 -6.12 11.43 11.08
N HIS A 1122 -6.33 11.57 12.40
CA HIS A 1122 -7.62 11.31 13.04
C HIS A 1122 -8.68 12.33 12.61
N ALA A 1123 -8.33 13.61 12.46
CA ALA A 1123 -9.24 14.60 11.90
C ALA A 1123 -9.66 14.24 10.46
N LEU A 1124 -8.76 13.70 9.65
CA LEU A 1124 -9.08 13.20 8.30
C LEU A 1124 -9.87 11.87 8.33
N TYR A 1125 -9.74 11.01 9.34
CA TYR A 1125 -10.61 9.84 9.50
C TYR A 1125 -12.08 10.22 9.76
N GLU A 1126 -12.31 11.35 10.41
CA GLU A 1126 -13.65 11.89 10.66
C GLU A 1126 -14.34 12.36 9.36
N VAL A 1127 -13.59 12.78 8.33
CA VAL A 1127 -14.14 13.42 7.11
C VAL A 1127 -13.80 12.76 5.77
N GLY A 1128 -12.79 11.88 5.73
CA GLY A 1128 -12.30 11.19 4.53
C GLY A 1128 -12.38 9.65 4.61
N GLY A 1129 -12.79 9.13 5.77
CA GLY A 1129 -12.98 7.71 6.03
C GLY A 1129 -11.69 6.94 6.24
N GLN A 1130 -11.60 6.26 7.39
CA GLN A 1130 -10.56 5.28 7.68
C GLN A 1130 -10.62 4.10 6.68
N TYR A 1131 -9.47 3.58 6.27
CA TYR A 1131 -9.37 2.44 5.37
C TYR A 1131 -10.19 1.25 5.88
N ARG A 1132 -11.06 0.70 5.02
CA ARG A 1132 -11.78 -0.55 5.29
C ARG A 1132 -11.03 -1.69 4.64
N ARG A 1133 -10.52 -2.60 5.47
CA ARG A 1133 -9.71 -3.74 5.01
C ARG A 1133 -10.52 -4.62 4.05
N SER A 1134 -9.86 -5.03 2.97
CA SER A 1134 -10.36 -6.01 2.02
C SER A 1134 -9.81 -7.40 2.36
N MET A 1135 -10.65 -8.45 2.20
CA MET A 1135 -10.25 -9.85 2.40
C MET A 1135 -10.39 -10.65 1.12
#